data_AF-A0A5C6BJK8-F1
#
_entry.id   AF-A0A5C6BJK8-F1
#
_cell.length_a   1.000
_cell.length_b   1.000
_cell.length_c   1.000
_cell.angle_alpha   90.00
_cell.angle_beta   90.00
_cell.angle_gamma   90.00
#
_symmetry.space_group_name_H-M   'P 1'
#
loop_
_entity.id
_entity.type
_entity.pdbx_description
1 polymer ?
#
loop_
_entity_poly.entity_id
_entity_poly.type
_entity_poly.pdbx_seq_one_letter_code
_entity_poly.pdbx_strand_id
1 'polypeptide(L)'
;MPRLGLALSGGGFRATLYHLGVIRYLKDTGQLEHVTDIASVSGGSILAAHLTLNWDRYTGDDERFDEAAAEIIKFVQFDVRNHVVRRLPLQHLMRWLARITLFDRDRFTPNASLERCYRKLLYGDRCLYELPEHPKLHILATNISSGGMSVFNRQGLFIQRRGASDTSTFEYVPGEMTSVPRAVGASSAFPGLFPPVKMTSTDLGVREGEFTTEWFTDGGVYDNLGIRAFSWLKQQEAVFDEILVSDAGKPFQILGDATLGFVGQSVRATDILWDRVWQLEKQNFGEQPGFFFLPITKSVTPAEDPTALPTVVQAEVQSIRTDLDHFSDKEINVLVQHGYEVARQVCRENNMGDAELSQGAPWAPIPSANVITQVSTTAHSDEPSAATQLSRDLRKSGARRVWSTLFSPGDWTSYLYVILALMLLVYFPWQAYKVYRRSQIQATVIKAIADGDPDIRQILDLVDKNPALDWQAETIRETVEPTTTDYTGLEVLTYSRIVDLRHWRPHEPKANRGHVYVRDRYTLKLLDSYVGDRHLRMVRPLPTDDIEFRQSGSQIPAIITRVQKPAEEYGAERTLFEFEYDLSRIPLGEPVTLELEALLQTRDFSARAPFVSRAKIDLISVWMLFPADRPYRTYSLVRYPLDRSKPPEVMNSRYAIDHPYGSLIGWSVVNAERNMVYECRWTSE
;
A
#
# COMPACT_ATOMS: atom_id res chain seq x y z
N MET A 1 57.42 20.68 -1.24
CA MET A 1 56.70 19.66 -0.45
C MET A 1 56.47 18.43 -1.32
N PRO A 2 56.36 17.21 -0.75
CA PRO A 2 56.13 15.98 -1.51
C PRO A 2 54.83 16.03 -2.31
N ARG A 3 54.81 15.39 -3.49
CA ARG A 3 53.60 15.18 -4.30
C ARG A 3 52.74 14.09 -3.67
N LEU A 4 51.53 14.45 -3.30
CA LEU A 4 50.60 13.56 -2.61
C LEU A 4 49.63 12.92 -3.60
N GLY A 5 49.50 11.59 -3.51
CA GLY A 5 48.36 10.85 -4.03
C GLY A 5 47.30 10.69 -2.94
N LEU A 6 46.03 10.82 -3.28
CA LEU A 6 44.92 10.66 -2.33
C LEU A 6 43.95 9.57 -2.77
N ALA A 7 43.77 8.53 -1.95
CA ALA A 7 42.77 7.50 -2.15
C ALA A 7 41.55 7.74 -1.24
N LEU A 8 40.36 7.82 -1.82
CA LEU A 8 39.09 8.02 -1.11
C LEU A 8 38.21 6.77 -1.29
N SER A 9 38.18 5.94 -0.26
CA SER A 9 37.50 4.64 -0.29
C SER A 9 35.97 4.71 -0.44
N GLY A 10 35.35 3.57 -0.74
CA GLY A 10 33.90 3.41 -0.75
C GLY A 10 33.28 3.27 0.65
N GLY A 11 31.96 3.48 0.73
CA GLY A 11 31.20 3.39 1.98
C GLY A 11 29.98 4.33 2.08
N GLY A 12 29.43 4.78 0.95
CA GLY A 12 28.27 5.68 0.88
C GLY A 12 28.47 7.02 1.61
N PHE A 13 27.40 7.60 2.16
CA PHE A 13 27.46 8.92 2.81
C PHE A 13 28.38 8.96 4.04
N ARG A 14 28.54 7.82 4.73
CA ARG A 14 29.52 7.72 5.82
C ARG A 14 30.94 8.00 5.33
N ALA A 15 31.32 7.40 4.21
CA ALA A 15 32.62 7.65 3.59
C ALA A 15 32.75 9.10 3.11
N THR A 16 31.72 9.63 2.42
CA THR A 16 31.67 11.02 1.98
C THR A 16 31.98 12.00 3.13
N LEU A 17 31.34 11.80 4.30
CA LEU A 17 31.51 12.66 5.47
C LEU A 17 32.85 12.46 6.19
N TYR A 18 33.31 11.22 6.34
CA TYR A 18 34.62 10.94 6.92
C TYR A 18 35.74 11.56 6.08
N HIS A 19 35.69 11.40 4.77
CA HIS A 19 36.65 12.00 3.84
C HIS A 19 36.61 13.53 3.87
N LEU A 20 35.43 14.16 4.05
CA LEU A 20 35.33 15.61 4.17
C LEU A 20 36.14 16.14 5.37
N GLY A 21 36.16 15.39 6.48
CA GLY A 21 37.04 15.66 7.63
C GLY A 21 38.52 15.58 7.30
N VAL A 22 38.94 14.55 6.55
CA VAL A 22 40.32 14.39 6.08
C VAL A 22 40.72 15.55 5.15
N ILE A 23 39.85 15.92 4.21
CA ILE A 23 40.09 17.05 3.29
C ILE A 23 40.22 18.36 4.07
N ARG A 24 39.38 18.60 5.08
CA ARG A 24 39.50 19.78 5.93
C ARG A 24 40.85 19.81 6.65
N TYR A 25 41.31 18.68 7.21
CA TYR A 25 42.62 18.62 7.83
C TYR A 25 43.77 18.92 6.85
N LEU A 26 43.72 18.36 5.63
CA LEU A 26 44.72 18.63 4.59
C LEU A 26 44.71 20.10 4.18
N LYS A 27 43.54 20.74 4.15
CA LYS A 27 43.41 22.18 3.91
C LYS A 27 44.07 22.99 5.02
N ASP A 28 43.72 22.69 6.28
CA ASP A 28 44.21 23.43 7.45
C ASP A 28 45.73 23.31 7.66
N THR A 29 46.35 22.27 7.09
CA THR A 29 47.80 22.05 7.11
C THR A 29 48.51 22.48 5.81
N GLY A 30 47.79 23.05 4.85
CA GLY A 30 48.32 23.44 3.53
C GLY A 30 48.68 22.28 2.60
N GLN A 31 48.48 21.03 3.02
CA GLN A 31 48.82 19.84 2.22
C GLN A 31 47.85 19.59 1.06
N LEU A 32 46.61 20.10 1.13
CA LEU A 32 45.60 19.86 0.10
C LEU A 32 46.06 20.35 -1.28
N GLU A 33 46.77 21.46 -1.36
CA GLU A 33 47.32 22.00 -2.61
C GLU A 33 48.40 21.12 -3.25
N HIS A 34 48.99 20.19 -2.49
CA HIS A 34 50.01 19.26 -2.96
C HIS A 34 49.44 17.93 -3.45
N VAL A 35 48.12 17.74 -3.37
CA VAL A 35 47.44 16.58 -3.93
C VAL A 35 47.45 16.68 -5.46
N THR A 36 47.99 15.66 -6.11
CA THR A 36 48.18 15.62 -7.57
C THR A 36 47.17 14.73 -8.27
N ASP A 37 46.89 13.55 -7.71
CA ASP A 37 45.92 12.59 -8.21
C ASP A 37 45.03 12.09 -7.08
N ILE A 38 43.73 12.01 -7.37
CA ILE A 38 42.70 11.53 -6.45
C ILE A 38 42.08 10.28 -7.06
N ALA A 39 42.27 9.13 -6.43
CA ALA A 39 41.55 7.90 -6.73
C ALA A 39 40.33 7.81 -5.81
N SER A 40 39.14 7.53 -6.35
CA SER A 40 37.90 7.55 -5.56
C SER A 40 36.96 6.41 -5.91
N VAL A 41 36.26 5.89 -4.90
CA VAL A 41 35.33 4.77 -5.02
C VAL A 41 34.01 5.12 -4.33
N SER A 42 32.87 4.82 -4.96
CA SER A 42 31.53 4.91 -4.36
C SER A 42 31.25 6.24 -3.64
N GLY A 43 30.99 6.20 -2.33
CA GLY A 43 30.81 7.38 -1.47
C GLY A 43 32.00 8.36 -1.50
N GLY A 44 33.22 7.86 -1.69
CA GLY A 44 34.41 8.69 -1.94
C GLY A 44 34.33 9.44 -3.26
N SER A 45 33.81 8.82 -4.33
CA SER A 45 33.60 9.49 -5.62
C SER A 45 32.57 10.62 -5.55
N ILE A 46 31.60 10.54 -4.63
CA ILE A 46 30.62 11.62 -4.41
C ILE A 46 31.34 12.90 -3.97
N LEU A 47 32.21 12.81 -2.96
CA LEU A 47 33.00 13.94 -2.48
C LEU A 47 34.07 14.33 -3.51
N ALA A 48 34.80 13.38 -4.07
CA ALA A 48 35.95 13.64 -4.94
C ALA A 48 35.58 14.44 -6.20
N ALA A 49 34.44 14.09 -6.83
CA ALA A 49 33.92 14.85 -7.96
C ALA A 49 33.52 16.27 -7.56
N HIS A 50 32.88 16.45 -6.40
CA HIS A 50 32.50 17.76 -5.90
C HIS A 50 33.73 18.61 -5.55
N LEU A 51 34.71 18.00 -4.87
CA LEU A 51 35.98 18.59 -4.47
C LEU A 51 36.74 19.13 -5.67
N THR A 52 36.95 18.29 -6.68
CA THR A 52 37.73 18.68 -7.87
C THR A 52 37.01 19.70 -8.75
N LEU A 53 35.68 19.59 -8.94
CA LEU A 53 34.92 20.60 -9.68
C LEU A 53 34.89 21.97 -8.96
N ASN A 54 35.08 21.99 -7.65
CA ASN A 54 35.09 23.19 -6.83
C ASN A 54 36.47 23.44 -6.19
N TRP A 55 37.55 23.02 -6.84
CA TRP A 55 38.90 22.99 -6.25
C TRP A 55 39.29 24.34 -5.60
N ASP A 56 39.10 25.44 -6.33
CA ASP A 56 39.40 26.81 -5.85
C ASP A 56 38.63 27.22 -4.58
N ARG A 57 37.45 26.62 -4.34
CA ARG A 57 36.65 26.87 -3.13
C ARG A 57 37.18 26.05 -1.96
N TYR A 58 37.64 24.82 -2.21
CA TYR A 58 38.21 23.95 -1.18
C TYR A 58 39.64 24.34 -0.78
N THR A 59 40.44 24.92 -1.69
CA THR A 59 41.77 25.44 -1.37
C THR A 59 41.78 26.92 -1.00
N GLY A 60 40.63 27.59 -1.11
CA GLY A 60 40.46 29.00 -0.74
C GLY A 60 40.38 29.25 0.77
N ASP A 61 39.80 30.40 1.13
CA ASP A 61 39.56 30.77 2.53
C ASP A 61 38.55 29.83 3.24
N ASP A 62 38.38 30.04 4.55
CA ASP A 62 37.45 29.23 5.36
C ASP A 62 35.99 29.38 4.94
N GLU A 63 35.59 30.59 4.55
CA GLU A 63 34.21 30.86 4.13
C GLU A 63 33.84 30.08 2.86
N ARG A 64 34.70 30.12 1.83
CA ARG A 64 34.49 29.37 0.58
C ARG A 64 34.50 27.86 0.78
N PHE A 65 35.37 27.37 1.66
CA PHE A 65 35.39 25.96 2.02
C PHE A 65 34.07 25.54 2.67
N ASP A 66 33.61 26.32 3.65
CA ASP A 66 32.38 26.04 4.38
C ASP A 66 31.14 26.09 3.46
N GLU A 67 31.10 27.02 2.50
CA GLU A 67 30.05 27.07 1.48
C GLU A 67 30.04 25.80 0.60
N ALA A 68 31.20 25.34 0.13
CA ALA A 68 31.31 24.14 -0.68
C ALA A 68 30.96 22.88 0.14
N ALA A 69 31.41 22.80 1.39
CA ALA A 69 31.05 21.73 2.30
C ALA A 69 29.54 21.71 2.60
N ALA A 70 28.90 22.88 2.72
CA ALA A 70 27.46 23.01 2.96
C ALA A 70 26.61 22.38 1.85
N GLU A 71 27.09 22.37 0.59
CA GLU A 71 26.42 21.69 -0.52
C GLU A 71 26.41 20.17 -0.33
N ILE A 72 27.55 19.58 0.09
CA ILE A 72 27.65 18.16 0.46
C ILE A 72 26.77 17.83 1.67
N ILE A 73 26.77 18.69 2.68
CA ILE A 73 25.96 18.50 3.90
C ILE A 73 24.47 18.49 3.56
N LYS A 74 24.01 19.46 2.77
CA LYS A 74 22.62 19.52 2.28
C LYS A 74 22.28 18.29 1.45
N PHE A 75 23.23 17.78 0.67
CA PHE A 75 23.04 16.58 -0.14
C PHE A 75 22.89 15.31 0.70
N VAL A 76 23.72 15.10 1.73
CA VAL A 76 23.58 13.91 2.61
C VAL A 76 22.36 13.98 3.53
N GLN A 77 21.87 15.20 3.80
CA GLN A 77 20.58 15.41 4.46
C GLN A 77 19.40 15.19 3.49
N PHE A 78 19.61 15.30 2.18
CA PHE A 78 18.61 14.97 1.18
C PHE A 78 18.53 13.44 1.07
N ASP A 79 17.40 12.86 1.51
CA ASP A 79 17.14 11.42 1.64
C ASP A 79 17.15 10.67 0.28
N VAL A 80 18.29 10.63 -0.42
CA VAL A 80 18.44 10.21 -1.83
C VAL A 80 17.90 8.82 -2.07
N ARG A 81 18.34 7.84 -1.26
CA ARG A 81 17.92 6.45 -1.35
C ARG A 81 16.42 6.33 -1.26
N ASN A 82 15.80 6.90 -0.22
CA ASN A 82 14.36 6.76 -0.06
C ASN A 82 13.60 7.57 -1.11
N HIS A 83 14.14 8.70 -1.58
CA HIS A 83 13.59 9.42 -2.72
C HIS A 83 13.50 8.54 -3.99
N VAL A 84 14.55 7.74 -4.26
CA VAL A 84 14.57 6.77 -5.36
C VAL A 84 13.60 5.61 -5.07
N VAL A 85 13.67 5.00 -3.88
CA VAL A 85 12.86 3.82 -3.51
C VAL A 85 11.37 4.12 -3.54
N ARG A 86 10.92 5.28 -3.03
CA ARG A 86 9.51 5.71 -3.08
C ARG A 86 8.96 5.87 -4.48
N ARG A 87 9.81 5.89 -5.51
CA ARG A 87 9.39 5.97 -6.92
C ARG A 87 9.49 4.64 -7.64
N LEU A 88 10.04 3.58 -7.05
CA LEU A 88 10.20 2.28 -7.71
C LEU A 88 8.90 1.71 -8.28
N PRO A 89 7.77 1.63 -7.53
CA PRO A 89 6.51 1.11 -8.07
C PRO A 89 6.01 1.92 -9.28
N LEU A 90 6.12 3.25 -9.20
CA LEU A 90 5.76 4.12 -10.31
C LEU A 90 6.72 3.97 -11.49
N GLN A 91 8.02 3.84 -11.25
CA GLN A 91 9.03 3.57 -12.27
C GLN A 91 8.74 2.24 -12.98
N HIS A 92 8.37 1.18 -12.25
CA HIS A 92 7.98 -0.09 -12.85
C HIS A 92 6.75 0.06 -13.75
N LEU A 93 5.72 0.78 -13.29
CA LEU A 93 4.53 1.07 -14.08
C LEU A 93 4.87 1.90 -15.34
N MET A 94 5.66 2.96 -15.20
CA MET A 94 6.07 3.82 -16.31
C MET A 94 6.96 3.10 -17.32
N ARG A 95 7.84 2.20 -16.86
CA ARG A 95 8.63 1.32 -17.74
C ARG A 95 7.75 0.36 -18.51
N TRP A 96 6.71 -0.18 -17.88
CA TRP A 96 5.73 -1.03 -18.57
C TRP A 96 4.94 -0.22 -19.60
N LEU A 97 4.49 0.99 -19.27
CA LEU A 97 3.82 1.90 -20.21
C LEU A 97 4.73 2.30 -21.37
N ALA A 98 5.99 2.62 -21.10
CA ALA A 98 7.03 2.88 -22.12
C ALA A 98 7.44 1.63 -22.92
N ARG A 99 6.86 0.45 -22.63
CA ARG A 99 6.93 -0.67 -23.58
C ARG A 99 5.93 -0.53 -24.71
N ILE A 100 4.79 0.10 -24.41
CA ILE A 100 3.66 0.27 -25.30
C ILE A 100 3.80 1.59 -26.07
N THR A 101 4.39 2.60 -25.46
CA THR A 101 4.66 3.90 -26.06
C THR A 101 6.15 4.01 -26.39
N LEU A 102 6.53 4.64 -27.51
CA LEU A 102 7.91 4.83 -27.99
C LEU A 102 8.78 5.73 -27.08
N PHE A 103 8.48 5.82 -25.78
CA PHE A 103 9.21 6.63 -24.82
C PHE A 103 10.51 5.95 -24.37
N ASP A 104 11.50 6.78 -24.09
CA ASP A 104 12.80 6.37 -23.56
C ASP A 104 12.67 5.74 -22.16
N ARG A 105 12.91 4.42 -22.09
CA ARG A 105 12.77 3.60 -20.90
C ARG A 105 13.87 3.84 -19.88
N ASP A 106 15.05 4.29 -20.33
CA ASP A 106 16.26 4.37 -19.51
C ASP A 106 16.15 5.53 -18.49
N ARG A 107 15.25 6.50 -18.75
CA ARG A 107 14.91 7.62 -17.85
C ARG A 107 14.17 7.23 -16.57
N PHE A 108 13.56 6.04 -16.54
CA PHE A 108 12.72 5.58 -15.42
C PHE A 108 13.42 4.46 -14.61
N THR A 109 14.74 4.53 -14.52
CA THR A 109 15.54 3.59 -13.72
C THR A 109 15.97 4.19 -12.37
N PRO A 110 16.31 3.35 -11.37
CA PRO A 110 16.86 3.83 -10.11
C PRO A 110 18.14 4.66 -10.34
N ASN A 111 18.99 4.22 -11.26
CA ASN A 111 20.23 4.90 -11.64
C ASN A 111 19.97 6.26 -12.27
N ALA A 112 18.99 6.38 -13.18
CA ALA A 112 18.62 7.68 -13.76
C ALA A 112 18.08 8.65 -12.70
N SER A 113 17.42 8.14 -11.65
CA SER A 113 16.96 8.97 -10.53
C SER A 113 18.13 9.43 -9.66
N LEU A 114 19.08 8.53 -9.36
CA LEU A 114 20.31 8.85 -8.64
C LEU A 114 21.16 9.88 -9.41
N GLU A 115 21.38 9.66 -10.71
CA GLU A 115 22.07 10.59 -11.61
C GLU A 115 21.40 11.97 -11.63
N ARG A 116 20.06 12.02 -11.60
CA ARG A 116 19.31 13.28 -11.51
C ARG A 116 19.53 13.99 -10.18
N CYS A 117 19.65 13.27 -9.06
CA CYS A 117 20.00 13.88 -7.77
C CYS A 117 21.39 14.49 -7.82
N TYR A 118 22.40 13.76 -8.32
CA TYR A 118 23.75 14.27 -8.49
C TYR A 118 23.81 15.50 -9.40
N ARG A 119 23.14 15.44 -10.56
CA ARG A 119 23.04 16.56 -11.51
C ARG A 119 22.41 17.80 -10.87
N LYS A 120 21.34 17.64 -10.11
CA LYS A 120 20.59 18.78 -9.55
C LYS A 120 21.21 19.40 -8.31
N LEU A 121 21.85 18.58 -7.48
CA LEU A 121 22.25 18.99 -6.14
C LEU A 121 23.76 19.20 -5.98
N LEU A 122 24.59 18.62 -6.85
CA LEU A 122 26.06 18.68 -6.73
C LEU A 122 26.78 19.14 -8.00
N TYR A 123 26.64 18.43 -9.12
CA TYR A 123 27.60 18.57 -10.24
C TYR A 123 27.08 19.38 -11.42
N GLY A 124 25.78 19.66 -11.51
CA GLY A 124 25.19 20.14 -12.76
C GLY A 124 25.28 19.08 -13.87
N ASP A 125 25.24 19.53 -15.13
CA ASP A 125 25.33 18.68 -16.32
C ASP A 125 26.77 18.57 -16.86
N ARG A 126 27.76 18.69 -15.97
CA ARG A 126 29.18 18.69 -16.34
C ARG A 126 29.63 17.33 -16.86
N CYS A 127 30.54 17.35 -17.82
CA CYS A 127 31.18 16.16 -18.40
C CYS A 127 32.61 15.96 -17.87
N LEU A 128 33.18 14.77 -18.10
CA LEU A 128 34.53 14.43 -17.63
C LEU A 128 35.59 15.41 -18.14
N TYR A 129 35.48 15.88 -19.38
CA TYR A 129 36.40 16.87 -19.96
C TYR A 129 36.37 18.24 -19.26
N GLU A 130 35.42 18.49 -18.34
CA GLU A 130 35.34 19.71 -17.55
C GLU A 130 35.98 19.58 -16.16
N LEU A 131 36.38 18.37 -15.75
CA LEU A 131 37.18 18.15 -14.53
C LEU A 131 38.53 18.87 -14.65
N PRO A 132 39.09 19.45 -13.58
CA PRO A 132 40.36 20.17 -13.67
C PRO A 132 41.52 19.28 -14.11
N GLU A 133 42.57 19.88 -14.65
CA GLU A 133 43.82 19.17 -14.95
C GLU A 133 44.63 18.87 -13.68
N HIS A 134 44.46 19.68 -12.64
CA HIS A 134 45.10 19.51 -11.34
C HIS A 134 44.12 19.87 -10.20
N PRO A 135 43.90 18.98 -9.22
CA PRO A 135 44.33 17.58 -9.20
C PRO A 135 43.56 16.74 -10.23
N LYS A 136 44.18 15.66 -10.71
CA LYS A 136 43.53 14.69 -11.60
C LYS A 136 42.60 13.80 -10.80
N LEU A 137 41.33 13.74 -11.18
CA LEU A 137 40.36 12.84 -10.59
C LEU A 137 40.25 11.53 -11.38
N HIS A 138 40.32 10.41 -10.65
CA HIS A 138 40.10 9.06 -11.15
C HIS A 138 38.95 8.42 -10.36
N ILE A 139 37.81 8.25 -11.03
CA ILE A 139 36.59 7.64 -10.48
C ILE A 139 36.59 6.15 -10.84
N LEU A 140 36.72 5.28 -9.84
CA LEU A 140 36.77 3.84 -10.05
C LEU A 140 35.38 3.22 -10.08
N ALA A 141 35.14 2.34 -11.04
CA ALA A 141 33.98 1.47 -11.09
C ALA A 141 34.41 0.04 -11.44
N THR A 142 33.53 -0.93 -11.18
CA THR A 142 33.75 -2.31 -11.59
C THR A 142 32.93 -2.60 -12.83
N ASN A 143 33.59 -3.06 -13.89
CA ASN A 143 32.92 -3.47 -15.11
C ASN A 143 32.47 -4.92 -14.97
N ILE A 144 31.16 -5.15 -14.94
CA ILE A 144 30.57 -6.49 -14.82
C ILE A 144 30.70 -7.26 -16.14
N SER A 145 30.72 -6.57 -17.28
CA SER A 145 30.88 -7.20 -18.59
C SER A 145 32.27 -7.82 -18.77
N SER A 146 33.32 -7.17 -18.29
CA SER A 146 34.71 -7.68 -18.38
C SER A 146 35.23 -8.34 -17.09
N GLY A 147 34.60 -8.09 -15.94
CA GLY A 147 35.07 -8.54 -14.62
C GLY A 147 36.35 -7.83 -14.15
N GLY A 148 36.61 -6.62 -14.64
CA GLY A 148 37.82 -5.83 -14.37
C GLY A 148 37.53 -4.46 -13.77
N MET A 149 38.59 -3.82 -13.27
CA MET A 149 38.54 -2.43 -12.84
C MET A 149 38.30 -1.50 -14.04
N SER A 150 37.57 -0.41 -13.83
CA SER A 150 37.44 0.66 -14.81
C SER A 150 37.64 2.02 -14.13
N VAL A 151 38.25 2.96 -14.85
CA VAL A 151 38.59 4.29 -14.35
C VAL A 151 38.03 5.33 -15.30
N PHE A 152 37.18 6.21 -14.76
CA PHE A 152 36.72 7.41 -15.44
C PHE A 152 37.56 8.60 -14.99
N ASN A 153 38.12 9.35 -15.93
CA ASN A 153 38.86 10.58 -15.65
C ASN A 153 38.64 11.60 -16.77
N ARG A 154 39.28 12.77 -16.67
CA ARG A 154 39.16 13.86 -17.67
C ARG A 154 39.38 13.40 -19.12
N GLN A 155 40.26 12.42 -19.35
CA GLN A 155 40.63 11.93 -20.68
C GLN A 155 39.63 10.92 -21.25
N GLY A 156 38.74 10.36 -20.44
CA GLY A 156 37.76 9.37 -20.86
C GLY A 156 37.69 8.16 -19.92
N LEU A 157 37.55 6.98 -20.51
CA LEU A 157 37.32 5.72 -19.81
C LEU A 157 38.44 4.73 -20.09
N PHE A 158 39.02 4.19 -19.02
CA PHE A 158 40.01 3.12 -19.06
C PHE A 158 39.38 1.84 -18.51
N ILE A 159 39.43 0.74 -19.26
CA ILE A 159 38.81 -0.54 -18.89
C ILE A 159 39.89 -1.61 -18.82
N GLN A 160 40.02 -2.24 -17.66
CA GLN A 160 40.90 -3.39 -17.52
C GLN A 160 40.31 -4.60 -18.25
N ARG A 161 41.05 -5.11 -19.23
CA ARG A 161 40.77 -6.35 -19.94
C ARG A 161 41.68 -7.46 -19.41
N ARG A 162 41.10 -8.64 -19.21
CA ARG A 162 41.86 -9.85 -18.84
C ARG A 162 42.36 -10.52 -20.13
N GLY A 163 43.67 -10.65 -20.27
CA GLY A 163 44.30 -11.39 -21.36
C GLY A 163 44.27 -12.91 -21.13
N ALA A 164 44.74 -13.67 -22.14
CA ALA A 164 44.86 -15.13 -22.07
C ALA A 164 46.04 -15.60 -21.20
N SER A 165 47.08 -14.78 -21.09
CA SER A 165 48.12 -14.85 -20.05
C SER A 165 47.73 -13.90 -18.92
N ASP A 166 48.20 -14.16 -17.69
CA ASP A 166 47.94 -13.40 -16.43
C ASP A 166 48.29 -11.89 -16.47
N THR A 167 48.57 -11.35 -17.66
CA THR A 167 48.75 -9.95 -18.02
C THR A 167 47.40 -9.26 -18.24
N SER A 168 47.09 -8.26 -17.40
CA SER A 168 45.95 -7.35 -17.62
C SER A 168 46.36 -6.13 -18.43
N THR A 169 45.61 -5.78 -19.47
CA THR A 169 45.81 -4.56 -20.26
C THR A 169 44.68 -3.57 -20.01
N PHE A 170 44.96 -2.26 -20.06
CA PHE A 170 43.92 -1.24 -20.01
C PHE A 170 43.58 -0.78 -21.42
N GLU A 171 42.34 -0.98 -21.81
CA GLU A 171 41.76 -0.41 -23.02
C GLU A 171 41.35 1.04 -22.73
N TYR A 172 41.78 1.96 -23.59
CA TYR A 172 41.38 3.37 -23.52
C TYR A 172 40.24 3.64 -24.50
N VAL A 173 39.19 4.30 -24.00
CA VAL A 173 38.05 4.77 -24.78
C VAL A 173 37.95 6.30 -24.61
N PRO A 174 37.94 7.09 -25.69
CA PRO A 174 37.84 8.55 -25.66
C PRO A 174 36.40 8.98 -25.27
N GLY A 175 36.10 8.82 -23.98
CA GLY A 175 34.79 9.02 -23.39
C GLY A 175 34.64 10.37 -22.69
N GLU A 176 35.29 11.42 -23.19
CA GLU A 176 35.38 12.73 -22.55
C GLU A 176 34.01 13.38 -22.27
N MET A 177 32.99 13.05 -23.08
CA MET A 177 31.62 13.56 -22.95
C MET A 177 30.77 12.80 -21.92
N THR A 178 31.33 11.80 -21.25
CA THR A 178 30.63 11.12 -20.15
C THR A 178 30.25 12.13 -19.08
N SER A 179 28.99 12.16 -18.67
CA SER A 179 28.56 13.06 -17.60
C SER A 179 29.18 12.64 -16.26
N VAL A 180 29.66 13.61 -15.49
CA VAL A 180 30.18 13.38 -14.13
C VAL A 180 29.12 12.72 -13.24
N PRO A 181 27.83 13.15 -13.22
CA PRO A 181 26.77 12.45 -12.51
C PRO A 181 26.66 10.97 -12.84
N ARG A 182 26.88 10.58 -14.11
CA ARG A 182 26.79 9.18 -14.55
C ARG A 182 28.02 8.38 -14.17
N ALA A 183 29.22 8.95 -14.27
CA ALA A 183 30.45 8.31 -13.82
C ALA A 183 30.43 8.04 -12.30
N VAL A 184 30.05 9.06 -11.50
CA VAL A 184 29.83 8.89 -10.05
C VAL A 184 28.68 7.93 -9.77
N GLY A 185 27.61 7.97 -10.57
CA GLY A 185 26.50 7.01 -10.54
C GLY A 185 26.96 5.57 -10.72
N ALA A 186 27.84 5.30 -11.68
CA ALA A 186 28.42 3.98 -11.92
C ALA A 186 29.30 3.52 -10.75
N SER A 187 30.17 4.41 -10.25
CA SER A 187 31.03 4.15 -9.08
C SER A 187 30.24 3.91 -7.78
N SER A 188 29.05 4.49 -7.65
CA SER A 188 28.18 4.39 -6.44
C SER A 188 27.02 3.40 -6.59
N ALA A 189 26.95 2.65 -7.70
CA ALA A 189 25.89 1.70 -7.98
C ALA A 189 26.10 0.38 -7.22
N PHE A 190 25.83 0.41 -5.92
CA PHE A 190 26.05 -0.72 -5.04
C PHE A 190 25.05 -1.87 -5.29
N PRO A 191 25.53 -3.12 -5.41
CA PRO A 191 24.68 -4.29 -5.59
C PRO A 191 23.60 -4.43 -4.50
N GLY A 192 22.36 -4.66 -4.93
CA GLY A 192 21.20 -4.89 -4.05
C GLY A 192 20.19 -3.74 -4.04
N LEU A 193 20.64 -2.48 -4.16
CA LEU A 193 19.74 -1.32 -4.25
C LEU A 193 19.74 -0.69 -5.64
N PHE A 194 20.93 -0.50 -6.22
CA PHE A 194 21.09 0.10 -7.54
C PHE A 194 21.53 -0.99 -8.53
N PRO A 195 20.79 -1.19 -9.64
CA PRO A 195 21.24 -2.10 -10.69
C PRO A 195 22.52 -1.58 -11.35
N PRO A 196 23.26 -2.40 -12.10
CA PRO A 196 24.41 -1.93 -12.87
C PRO A 196 24.04 -0.78 -13.82
N VAL A 197 24.90 0.23 -13.93
CA VAL A 197 24.78 1.36 -14.86
C VAL A 197 25.22 0.91 -16.25
N LYS A 198 24.31 1.04 -17.21
CA LYS A 198 24.58 0.84 -18.63
C LYS A 198 25.39 2.02 -19.17
N MET A 199 26.48 1.78 -19.88
CA MET A 199 27.20 2.80 -20.63
C MET A 199 27.14 2.49 -22.12
N THR A 200 26.78 3.47 -22.93
CA THR A 200 26.63 3.36 -24.38
C THR A 200 27.62 4.27 -25.10
N SER A 201 27.82 4.07 -26.41
CA SER A 201 28.63 4.98 -27.23
C SER A 201 28.15 6.44 -27.13
N THR A 202 26.83 6.65 -27.10
CA THR A 202 26.23 7.98 -26.92
C THR A 202 26.51 8.60 -25.57
N ASP A 203 26.59 7.80 -24.50
CA ASP A 203 26.94 8.32 -23.17
C ASP A 203 28.40 8.78 -23.11
N LEU A 204 29.30 8.10 -23.83
CA LEU A 204 30.72 8.42 -23.89
C LEU A 204 31.03 9.57 -24.88
N GLY A 205 30.12 9.85 -25.82
CA GLY A 205 30.34 10.80 -26.92
C GLY A 205 31.15 10.24 -28.09
N VAL A 206 31.29 8.91 -28.18
CA VAL A 206 31.96 8.21 -29.28
C VAL A 206 30.95 7.78 -30.35
N ARG A 207 31.42 7.47 -31.56
CA ARG A 207 30.51 7.07 -32.65
C ARG A 207 29.92 5.69 -32.39
N GLU A 208 28.75 5.45 -32.97
CA GLU A 208 28.11 4.14 -32.91
C GLU A 208 29.03 3.07 -33.53
N GLY A 209 29.29 1.99 -32.79
CA GLY A 209 30.21 0.92 -33.17
C GLY A 209 31.64 1.04 -32.62
N GLU A 210 32.06 2.22 -32.13
CA GLU A 210 33.39 2.41 -31.51
C GLU A 210 33.44 1.89 -30.06
N PHE A 211 32.28 1.76 -29.42
CA PHE A 211 32.16 1.19 -28.08
C PHE A 211 30.97 0.24 -28.00
N THR A 212 31.21 -0.98 -27.53
CA THR A 212 30.15 -1.94 -27.22
C THR A 212 29.51 -1.55 -25.90
N THR A 213 28.18 -1.61 -25.80
CA THR A 213 27.48 -1.26 -24.55
C THR A 213 27.92 -2.20 -23.42
N GLU A 214 28.42 -1.62 -22.33
CA GLU A 214 28.92 -2.35 -21.16
C GLU A 214 28.24 -1.89 -19.87
N TRP A 215 28.36 -2.70 -18.82
CA TRP A 215 27.65 -2.51 -17.56
C TRP A 215 28.62 -2.34 -16.39
N PHE A 216 28.42 -1.29 -15.61
CA PHE A 216 29.29 -0.89 -14.51
C PHE A 216 28.54 -0.93 -13.19
N THR A 217 29.22 -1.33 -12.12
CA THR A 217 28.73 -1.31 -10.75
C THR A 217 29.77 -0.67 -9.85
N ASP A 218 29.44 -0.54 -8.57
CA ASP A 218 30.31 0.02 -7.55
C ASP A 218 31.77 -0.50 -7.64
N GLY A 219 32.73 0.43 -7.61
CA GLY A 219 34.16 0.13 -7.64
C GLY A 219 34.61 -0.73 -6.46
N GLY A 220 33.89 -0.69 -5.33
CA GLY A 220 34.15 -1.49 -4.14
C GLY A 220 34.03 -3.00 -4.35
N VAL A 221 33.39 -3.44 -5.44
CA VAL A 221 33.38 -4.86 -5.84
C VAL A 221 34.78 -5.36 -6.19
N TYR A 222 35.62 -4.51 -6.79
CA TYR A 222 36.96 -4.86 -7.22
C TYR A 222 38.03 -4.29 -6.28
N ASP A 223 37.96 -3.01 -5.94
CA ASP A 223 38.90 -2.31 -5.06
C ASP A 223 38.18 -1.19 -4.30
N ASN A 224 37.80 -1.46 -3.04
CA ASN A 224 37.11 -0.48 -2.22
C ASN A 224 38.02 0.64 -1.70
N LEU A 225 39.33 0.42 -1.63
CA LEU A 225 40.28 1.42 -1.12
C LEU A 225 40.75 2.37 -2.22
N GLY A 226 40.60 2.00 -3.48
CA GLY A 226 41.07 2.77 -4.64
C GLY A 226 42.61 2.74 -4.79
N ILE A 227 43.29 1.83 -4.08
CA ILE A 227 44.76 1.77 -4.03
C ILE A 227 45.32 1.18 -5.33
N ARG A 228 44.63 0.23 -5.95
CA ARG A 228 45.08 -0.41 -7.20
C ARG A 228 45.17 0.59 -8.35
N ALA A 229 44.38 1.66 -8.32
CA ALA A 229 44.52 2.75 -9.27
C ALA A 229 45.92 3.35 -9.23
N PHE A 230 46.56 3.48 -8.07
CA PHE A 230 47.92 4.04 -7.99
C PHE A 230 48.99 3.12 -8.60
N SER A 231 48.80 1.80 -8.54
CA SER A 231 49.66 0.87 -9.28
C SER A 231 49.54 1.05 -10.80
N TRP A 232 48.32 1.29 -11.29
CA TRP A 232 48.08 1.62 -12.69
C TRP A 232 48.63 3.01 -13.07
N LEU A 233 48.44 4.03 -12.22
CA LEU A 233 48.95 5.39 -12.44
C LEU A 233 50.47 5.43 -12.50
N LYS A 234 51.16 4.65 -11.66
CA LYS A 234 52.62 4.48 -11.76
C LYS A 234 53.07 3.90 -13.12
N GLN A 235 52.28 3.00 -13.71
CA GLN A 235 52.53 2.50 -15.07
C GLN A 235 52.26 3.56 -16.15
N GLN A 236 51.39 4.53 -15.86
CA GLN A 236 51.14 5.72 -16.69
C GLN A 236 52.11 6.88 -16.37
N GLU A 237 53.26 6.59 -15.77
CA GLU A 237 54.32 7.55 -15.43
C GLU A 237 53.90 8.66 -14.46
N ALA A 238 52.81 8.47 -13.70
CA ALA A 238 52.43 9.40 -12.64
C ALA A 238 53.41 9.29 -11.46
N VAL A 239 53.80 10.43 -10.89
CA VAL A 239 54.84 10.50 -9.85
C VAL A 239 54.25 11.00 -8.54
N PHE A 240 54.30 10.14 -7.53
CA PHE A 240 53.84 10.39 -6.16
C PHE A 240 54.98 10.07 -5.20
N ASP A 241 55.23 10.96 -4.26
CA ASP A 241 56.19 10.72 -3.19
C ASP A 241 55.51 9.94 -2.05
N GLU A 242 54.25 10.26 -1.76
CA GLU A 242 53.47 9.72 -0.66
C GLU A 242 52.00 9.53 -1.08
N ILE A 243 51.33 8.50 -0.57
CA ILE A 243 49.93 8.17 -0.86
C ILE A 243 49.15 8.09 0.45
N LEU A 244 48.22 9.02 0.63
CA LEU A 244 47.26 9.01 1.74
C LEU A 244 46.04 8.18 1.36
N VAL A 245 45.75 7.14 2.12
CA VAL A 245 44.59 6.27 1.91
C VAL A 245 43.56 6.56 2.99
N SER A 246 42.52 7.32 2.63
CA SER A 246 41.38 7.53 3.52
C SER A 246 40.43 6.35 3.45
N ASP A 247 40.39 5.57 4.53
CA ASP A 247 39.71 4.28 4.61
C ASP A 247 38.49 4.37 5.53
N ALA A 248 37.34 4.61 4.91
CA ALA A 248 36.03 4.62 5.53
C ALA A 248 35.29 3.27 5.39
N GLY A 249 36.02 2.20 5.05
CA GLY A 249 35.50 0.86 4.89
C GLY A 249 34.79 0.35 6.15
N LYS A 250 33.74 -0.47 5.97
CA LYS A 250 32.99 -1.05 7.10
C LYS A 250 33.69 -2.34 7.54
N PRO A 251 34.24 -2.44 8.76
CA PRO A 251 34.63 -3.73 9.30
C PRO A 251 33.40 -4.62 9.43
N PHE A 252 33.54 -5.90 9.05
CA PHE A 252 32.45 -6.86 9.11
C PHE A 252 31.78 -6.91 10.50
N GLN A 253 30.50 -6.54 10.57
CA GLN A 253 29.71 -6.63 11.80
C GLN A 253 29.07 -8.00 11.93
N ILE A 254 29.22 -8.65 13.09
CA ILE A 254 28.48 -9.87 13.45
C ILE A 254 27.01 -9.47 13.69
N LEU A 255 26.10 -9.93 12.82
CA LEU A 255 24.67 -9.77 13.04
C LEU A 255 24.21 -10.79 14.10
N GLY A 256 23.33 -10.36 15.02
CA GLY A 256 22.62 -11.28 15.92
C GLY A 256 21.58 -12.13 15.17
N ASP A 257 20.94 -13.07 15.89
CA ASP A 257 20.03 -14.13 15.40
C ASP A 257 18.81 -13.64 14.60
N ALA A 258 19.03 -13.13 13.39
CA ALA A 258 17.98 -12.80 12.45
C ALA A 258 18.02 -13.78 11.27
N THR A 259 16.88 -14.40 10.96
CA THR A 259 16.71 -15.24 9.78
C THR A 259 16.80 -14.38 8.51
N LEU A 260 17.97 -14.36 7.88
CA LEU A 260 18.17 -13.69 6.59
C LEU A 260 17.48 -14.52 5.49
N GLY A 261 16.46 -13.97 4.83
CA GLY A 261 15.89 -14.56 3.61
C GLY A 261 16.89 -14.55 2.44
N PHE A 262 16.54 -15.16 1.30
CA PHE A 262 17.45 -15.36 0.16
C PHE A 262 18.19 -14.08 -0.29
N VAL A 263 17.47 -12.96 -0.45
CA VAL A 263 18.07 -11.67 -0.83
C VAL A 263 19.02 -11.15 0.26
N GLY A 264 18.64 -11.31 1.53
CA GLY A 264 19.48 -10.92 2.67
C GLY A 264 20.77 -11.73 2.73
N GLN A 265 20.71 -13.03 2.39
CA GLN A 265 21.89 -13.90 2.31
C GLN A 265 22.83 -13.48 1.17
N SER A 266 22.31 -13.15 -0.02
CA SER A 266 23.16 -12.70 -1.14
C SER A 266 23.89 -11.39 -0.85
N VAL A 267 23.19 -10.41 -0.27
CA VAL A 267 23.82 -9.15 0.18
C VAL A 267 24.87 -9.45 1.23
N ARG A 268 24.57 -10.33 2.19
CA ARG A 268 25.50 -10.71 3.26
C ARG A 268 26.75 -11.42 2.74
N ALA A 269 26.62 -12.32 1.76
CA ALA A 269 27.76 -12.98 1.14
C ALA A 269 28.66 -11.98 0.40
N THR A 270 28.05 -10.99 -0.26
CA THR A 270 28.77 -9.89 -0.92
C THR A 270 29.55 -9.05 0.09
N ASP A 271 28.92 -8.68 1.22
CA ASP A 271 29.59 -7.95 2.30
C ASP A 271 30.81 -8.71 2.85
N ILE A 272 30.72 -10.04 3.01
CA ILE A 272 31.84 -10.89 3.46
C ILE A 272 32.98 -10.88 2.45
N LEU A 273 32.67 -11.04 1.16
CA LEU A 273 33.68 -11.04 0.10
C LEU A 273 34.39 -9.68 0.02
N TRP A 274 33.65 -8.57 0.14
CA TRP A 274 34.24 -7.23 0.17
C TRP A 274 35.15 -7.01 1.37
N ASP A 275 34.74 -7.42 2.57
CA ASP A 275 35.60 -7.34 3.78
C ASP A 275 36.90 -8.13 3.55
N ARG A 276 36.80 -9.31 2.93
CA ARG A 276 37.99 -10.13 2.64
C ARG A 276 38.92 -9.48 1.61
N VAL A 277 38.38 -8.91 0.53
CA VAL A 277 39.18 -8.17 -0.47
C VAL A 277 39.84 -6.97 0.18
N TRP A 278 39.11 -6.18 0.97
CA TRP A 278 39.66 -5.04 1.71
C TRP A 278 40.82 -5.43 2.64
N GLN A 279 40.68 -6.53 3.41
CA GLN A 279 41.76 -7.03 4.28
C GLN A 279 43.02 -7.38 3.49
N LEU A 280 42.86 -8.06 2.34
CA LEU A 280 43.99 -8.49 1.50
C LEU A 280 44.71 -7.29 0.87
N GLU A 281 43.96 -6.32 0.36
CA GLU A 281 44.53 -5.08 -0.19
C GLU A 281 45.28 -4.30 0.89
N LYS A 282 44.70 -4.15 2.08
CA LYS A 282 45.35 -3.48 3.21
C LYS A 282 46.63 -4.18 3.65
N GLN A 283 46.67 -5.50 3.69
CA GLN A 283 47.89 -6.26 4.00
C GLN A 283 48.95 -6.08 2.91
N ASN A 284 48.57 -6.22 1.65
CA ASN A 284 49.50 -6.16 0.52
C ASN A 284 50.13 -4.76 0.32
N PHE A 285 49.37 -3.70 0.57
CA PHE A 285 49.83 -2.32 0.40
C PHE A 285 50.29 -1.66 1.70
N GLY A 286 49.80 -2.12 2.87
CA GLY A 286 50.23 -1.61 4.18
C GLY A 286 51.70 -1.89 4.50
N GLU A 287 52.29 -2.91 3.89
CA GLU A 287 53.71 -3.23 4.01
C GLU A 287 54.60 -2.44 3.04
N GLN A 288 54.01 -1.70 2.07
CA GLN A 288 54.77 -0.95 1.08
C GLN A 288 55.13 0.46 1.58
N PRO A 289 56.38 0.90 1.41
CA PRO A 289 56.78 2.25 1.80
C PRO A 289 56.03 3.31 0.97
N GLY A 290 55.62 4.40 1.64
CA GLY A 290 54.94 5.54 1.03
C GLY A 290 53.41 5.49 1.06
N PHE A 291 52.80 4.43 1.62
CA PHE A 291 51.35 4.37 1.85
C PHE A 291 51.00 4.65 3.31
N PHE A 292 50.16 5.66 3.55
CA PHE A 292 49.71 6.03 4.89
C PHE A 292 48.19 5.87 4.98
N PHE A 293 47.75 4.96 5.84
CA PHE A 293 46.34 4.62 5.99
C PHE A 293 45.68 5.46 7.09
N LEU A 294 44.53 6.03 6.77
CA LEU A 294 43.65 6.77 7.68
C LEU A 294 42.36 5.95 7.88
N PRO A 295 42.38 4.89 8.72
CA PRO A 295 41.23 4.04 8.89
C PRO A 295 40.22 4.65 9.86
N ILE A 296 38.94 4.60 9.51
CA ILE A 296 37.80 4.98 10.36
C ILE A 296 37.69 4.14 11.66
N THR A 297 38.50 3.08 11.78
CA THR A 297 38.58 2.23 12.97
C THR A 297 39.66 2.68 13.96
N LYS A 298 40.54 3.61 13.57
CA LYS A 298 41.59 4.12 14.47
C LYS A 298 40.97 5.06 15.48
N SER A 299 41.13 4.76 16.76
CA SER A 299 40.73 5.64 17.85
C SER A 299 41.89 6.53 18.27
N VAL A 300 41.63 7.81 18.44
CA VAL A 300 42.58 8.78 19.02
C VAL A 300 42.24 8.97 20.49
N THR A 301 43.21 8.74 21.37
CA THR A 301 43.03 8.91 22.81
C THR A 301 43.22 10.37 23.23
N PRO A 302 42.60 10.82 24.34
CA PRO A 302 42.81 12.17 24.86
C PRO A 302 44.27 12.50 25.22
N ALA A 303 45.11 11.47 25.41
CA ALA A 303 46.54 11.64 25.65
C ALA A 303 47.33 11.97 24.36
N GLU A 304 46.86 11.50 23.21
CA GLU A 304 47.43 11.78 21.90
C GLU A 304 46.92 13.12 21.35
N ASP A 305 45.62 13.40 21.52
CA ASP A 305 45.01 14.68 21.19
C ASP A 305 43.93 15.05 22.22
N PRO A 306 44.15 16.10 23.05
CA PRO A 306 43.17 16.51 24.06
C PRO A 306 41.89 17.09 23.46
N THR A 307 41.89 17.42 22.17
CA THR A 307 40.73 17.95 21.43
C THR A 307 39.96 16.88 20.66
N ALA A 308 40.40 15.62 20.72
CA ALA A 308 39.71 14.51 20.07
C ALA A 308 38.33 14.24 20.68
N LEU A 309 37.45 13.63 19.88
CA LEU A 309 36.17 13.12 20.35
C LEU A 309 36.39 12.08 21.47
N PRO A 310 35.43 11.88 22.39
CA PRO A 310 35.53 10.80 23.35
C PRO A 310 35.64 9.43 22.65
N THR A 311 36.52 8.56 23.13
CA THR A 311 36.76 7.23 22.54
C THR A 311 35.49 6.38 22.45
N VAL A 312 34.55 6.54 23.38
CA VAL A 312 33.22 5.88 23.36
C VAL A 312 32.31 6.34 22.21
N VAL A 313 32.52 7.56 21.71
CA VAL A 313 31.83 8.11 20.53
C VAL A 313 32.53 7.62 19.28
N GLN A 314 33.87 7.70 19.24
CA GLN A 314 34.68 7.22 18.10
C GLN A 314 34.41 5.74 17.78
N ALA A 315 34.28 4.90 18.81
CA ALA A 315 34.00 3.47 18.64
C ALA A 315 32.69 3.17 17.88
N GLU A 316 31.72 4.10 17.91
CA GLU A 316 30.43 3.97 17.22
C GLU A 316 30.45 4.53 15.79
N VAL A 317 31.47 5.30 15.40
CA VAL A 317 31.53 5.95 14.07
C VAL A 317 31.51 4.90 12.95
N GLN A 318 32.31 3.84 13.10
CA GLN A 318 32.33 2.69 12.19
C GLN A 318 30.99 1.94 12.12
N SER A 319 30.12 2.09 13.14
CA SER A 319 28.84 1.38 13.24
C SER A 319 27.72 2.10 12.51
N ILE A 320 27.88 3.39 12.22
CA ILE A 320 26.97 4.21 11.42
C ILE A 320 26.76 3.55 10.04
N ARG A 321 25.51 3.54 9.58
CA ARG A 321 25.10 2.97 8.29
C ARG A 321 25.81 3.66 7.11
N THR A 322 25.90 2.95 5.99
CA THR A 322 26.47 3.44 4.72
C THR A 322 25.40 3.82 3.69
N ASP A 323 24.12 3.72 4.04
CA ASP A 323 23.01 3.97 3.14
C ASP A 323 23.03 5.43 2.63
N LEU A 324 22.59 5.68 1.39
CA LEU A 324 22.42 7.04 0.85
C LEU A 324 21.10 7.68 1.35
N ASP A 325 20.74 7.47 2.62
CA ASP A 325 19.53 8.04 3.24
C ASP A 325 19.87 9.30 4.06
N HIS A 326 18.88 9.91 4.71
CA HIS A 326 19.09 11.14 5.49
C HIS A 326 20.05 10.93 6.67
N PHE A 327 21.12 11.74 6.75
CA PHE A 327 22.00 11.86 7.92
C PHE A 327 21.63 13.09 8.77
N SER A 328 21.58 12.90 10.09
CA SER A 328 21.34 13.95 11.07
C SER A 328 22.59 14.77 11.37
N ASP A 329 22.40 15.98 11.88
CA ASP A 329 23.49 16.92 12.17
C ASP A 329 24.56 16.35 13.12
N LYS A 330 24.13 15.53 14.09
CA LYS A 330 25.03 14.84 15.02
C LYS A 330 25.87 13.78 14.30
N GLU A 331 25.28 12.98 13.43
CA GLU A 331 26.00 11.97 12.65
C GLU A 331 27.03 12.63 11.72
N ILE A 332 26.65 13.75 11.09
CA ILE A 332 27.48 14.54 10.19
C ILE A 332 28.72 15.07 10.93
N ASN A 333 28.51 15.79 12.04
CA ASN A 333 29.61 16.36 12.81
C ASN A 333 30.55 15.28 13.33
N VAL A 334 30.02 14.19 13.89
CA VAL A 334 30.85 13.10 14.45
C VAL A 334 31.72 12.45 13.37
N LEU A 335 31.17 12.18 12.18
CA LEU A 335 31.94 11.57 11.09
C LEU A 335 33.04 12.49 10.56
N VAL A 336 32.73 13.77 10.39
CA VAL A 336 33.67 14.77 9.88
C VAL A 336 34.77 15.04 10.90
N GLN A 337 34.43 15.24 12.17
CA GLN A 337 35.40 15.43 13.24
C GLN A 337 36.30 14.19 13.43
N HIS A 338 35.74 12.99 13.31
CA HIS A 338 36.51 11.75 13.38
C HIS A 338 37.48 11.58 12.19
N GLY A 339 37.07 11.97 10.97
CA GLY A 339 37.97 12.00 9.81
C GLY A 339 39.14 12.98 10.02
N TYR A 340 38.83 14.16 10.55
CA TYR A 340 39.82 15.17 10.86
C TYR A 340 40.84 14.67 11.92
N GLU A 341 40.38 14.12 13.04
CA GLU A 341 41.28 13.71 14.14
C GLU A 341 42.17 12.53 13.75
N VAL A 342 41.67 11.57 12.97
CA VAL A 342 42.48 10.45 12.47
C VAL A 342 43.53 10.95 11.49
N ALA A 343 43.17 11.84 10.56
CA ALA A 343 44.12 12.46 9.64
C ALA A 343 45.23 13.19 10.39
N ARG A 344 44.86 14.01 11.38
CA ARG A 344 45.79 14.70 12.27
C ARG A 344 46.74 13.75 12.99
N GLN A 345 46.22 12.70 13.60
CA GLN A 345 47.02 11.76 14.36
C GLN A 345 48.03 11.01 13.48
N VAL A 346 47.59 10.48 12.34
CA VAL A 346 48.47 9.72 11.44
C VAL A 346 49.53 10.62 10.81
N CYS A 347 49.17 11.85 10.42
CA CYS A 347 50.14 12.78 9.85
C CYS A 347 51.19 13.20 10.90
N ARG A 348 50.80 13.41 12.16
CA ARG A 348 51.73 13.66 13.28
C ARG A 348 52.70 12.50 13.51
N GLU A 349 52.20 11.26 13.53
CA GLU A 349 53.04 10.06 13.71
C GLU A 349 54.08 9.88 12.62
N ASN A 350 53.79 10.36 11.40
CA ASN A 350 54.66 10.21 10.23
C ASN A 350 55.39 11.50 9.83
N ASN A 351 55.35 12.54 10.67
CA ASN A 351 55.94 13.86 10.40
C ASN A 351 55.51 14.48 9.05
N MET A 352 54.24 14.26 8.67
CA MET A 352 53.65 14.81 7.45
C MET A 352 52.99 16.17 7.75
N GLY A 353 53.60 17.25 7.24
CA GLY A 353 53.15 18.64 7.41
C GLY A 353 53.50 19.28 8.75
N ASP A 354 53.21 20.58 8.87
CA ASP A 354 53.57 21.38 10.05
C ASP A 354 52.63 21.08 11.23
N ALA A 355 53.16 20.37 12.23
CA ALA A 355 52.41 19.94 13.42
C ALA A 355 51.85 21.11 14.25
N GLU A 356 52.44 22.31 14.15
CA GLU A 356 52.03 23.50 14.89
C GLU A 356 50.75 24.16 14.33
N LEU A 357 50.44 24.00 13.03
CA LEU A 357 49.32 24.70 12.37
C LEU A 357 47.92 24.22 12.81
N SER A 358 47.79 23.04 13.44
CA SER A 358 46.49 22.40 13.69
C SER A 358 46.24 21.99 15.15
N GLN A 359 46.57 22.86 16.12
CA GLN A 359 46.35 22.60 17.55
C GLN A 359 44.91 22.84 18.04
N GLY A 360 44.03 23.42 17.20
CA GLY A 360 42.63 23.71 17.55
C GLY A 360 41.72 22.48 17.61
N ALA A 361 40.46 22.67 18.04
CA ALA A 361 39.47 21.59 18.00
C ALA A 361 39.15 21.15 16.56
N PRO A 362 38.86 19.86 16.32
CA PRO A 362 38.40 19.36 15.03
C PRO A 362 37.21 20.16 14.49
N TRP A 363 37.30 20.54 13.21
CA TRP A 363 36.28 21.35 12.54
C TRP A 363 34.91 20.66 12.57
N ALA A 364 33.89 21.42 12.98
CA ALA A 364 32.50 20.99 13.01
C ALA A 364 31.72 21.74 11.92
N PRO A 365 31.27 21.07 10.85
CA PRO A 365 30.55 21.73 9.76
C PRO A 365 29.22 22.35 10.17
N ILE A 366 28.60 21.84 11.25
CA ILE A 366 27.33 22.35 11.79
C ILE A 366 27.59 22.85 13.21
N PRO A 367 27.91 24.14 13.41
CA PRO A 367 28.33 24.67 14.70
C PRO A 367 27.29 24.48 15.82
N SER A 368 25.99 24.56 15.50
CA SER A 368 24.88 24.37 16.46
C SER A 368 24.82 22.97 17.07
N ALA A 369 25.40 21.97 16.40
CA ALA A 369 25.43 20.58 16.83
C ALA A 369 26.84 20.11 17.21
N ASN A 370 27.77 21.04 17.53
CA ASN A 370 29.15 20.67 17.85
C ASN A 370 29.22 19.79 19.10
N VAL A 371 29.73 18.57 18.92
CA VAL A 371 29.74 17.53 19.95
C VAL A 371 30.73 17.84 21.06
N ILE A 372 31.90 18.38 20.72
CA ILE A 372 32.97 18.64 21.68
C ILE A 372 32.49 19.64 22.75
N THR A 373 31.81 20.70 22.32
CA THR A 373 31.24 21.72 23.22
C THR A 373 30.15 21.15 24.13
N GLN A 374 29.36 20.18 23.66
CA GLN A 374 28.27 19.57 24.43
C GLN A 374 28.77 18.50 25.42
N VAL A 375 29.89 17.84 25.14
CA VAL A 375 30.45 16.80 26.02
C VAL A 375 31.14 17.39 27.25
N SER A 376 31.73 18.58 27.15
CA SER A 376 32.43 19.24 28.27
C SER A 376 31.50 19.74 29.40
N THR A 377 30.18 19.79 29.20
CA THR A 377 29.24 20.49 30.10
C THR A 377 28.53 19.66 31.16
N THR A 378 28.77 18.35 31.31
CA THR A 378 28.00 17.53 32.28
C THR A 378 28.87 16.62 33.14
N ALA A 379 29.30 17.11 34.30
CA ALA A 379 30.02 16.32 35.32
C ALA A 379 29.23 16.12 36.64
N HIS A 380 28.02 16.69 36.78
CA HIS A 380 27.28 16.64 38.05
C HIS A 380 25.77 16.39 37.86
N SER A 381 25.37 15.13 37.67
CA SER A 381 23.98 14.64 37.77
C SER A 381 23.96 13.10 37.73
N ASP A 382 22.93 12.46 38.29
CA ASP A 382 22.66 11.01 38.15
C ASP A 382 22.33 10.56 36.70
N GLU A 383 22.34 11.50 35.75
CA GLU A 383 22.09 11.25 34.33
C GLU A 383 23.35 10.79 33.59
N PRO A 384 23.21 9.93 32.55
CA PRO A 384 24.33 9.50 31.73
C PRO A 384 25.00 10.71 31.04
N SER A 385 26.34 10.72 31.00
CA SER A 385 27.12 11.80 30.38
C SER A 385 26.71 12.05 28.93
N ALA A 386 26.86 13.29 28.45
CA ALA A 386 26.52 13.64 27.07
C ALA A 386 27.21 12.73 26.03
N ALA A 387 28.47 12.34 26.26
CA ALA A 387 29.18 11.36 25.42
C ALA A 387 28.50 9.98 25.41
N THR A 388 27.99 9.53 26.55
CA THR A 388 27.25 8.26 26.68
C THR A 388 25.92 8.32 25.93
N GLN A 389 25.18 9.44 26.06
CA GLN A 389 23.92 9.63 25.34
C GLN A 389 24.14 9.65 23.83
N LEU A 390 25.14 10.38 23.36
CA LEU A 390 25.51 10.44 21.95
C LEU A 390 25.92 9.06 21.41
N SER A 391 26.77 8.33 22.14
CA SER A 391 27.17 6.96 21.77
C SER A 391 25.95 6.04 21.62
N ARG A 392 24.98 6.11 22.55
CA ARG A 392 23.72 5.33 22.46
C ARG A 392 22.87 5.72 21.25
N ASP A 393 22.82 6.99 20.88
CA ASP A 393 22.08 7.46 19.71
C ASP A 393 22.79 7.07 18.40
N LEU A 394 24.11 7.15 18.34
CA LEU A 394 24.91 6.68 17.20
C LEU A 394 24.78 5.17 17.00
N ARG A 395 24.73 4.39 18.09
CA ARG A 395 24.52 2.94 17.99
C ARG A 395 23.19 2.57 17.33
N LYS A 396 22.13 3.38 17.52
CA LYS A 396 20.84 3.22 16.81
C LYS A 396 20.97 3.56 15.31
N SER A 397 21.95 4.37 14.95
CA SER A 397 22.19 4.84 13.58
C SER A 397 22.77 3.77 12.65
N GLY A 398 23.24 2.65 13.21
CA GLY A 398 23.63 1.47 12.45
C GLY A 398 22.46 0.63 11.90
N ALA A 399 21.24 0.81 12.42
CA ALA A 399 20.07 0.08 11.94
C ALA A 399 19.53 0.67 10.63
N ARG A 400 19.23 -0.19 9.64
CA ARG A 400 18.59 0.23 8.38
C ARG A 400 17.15 0.70 8.66
N ARG A 401 16.83 1.94 8.27
CA ARG A 401 15.50 2.53 8.50
C ARG A 401 14.52 2.10 7.39
N VAL A 402 13.85 0.95 7.56
CA VAL A 402 12.96 0.35 6.54
C VAL A 402 11.59 1.06 6.45
N TRP A 403 11.05 1.56 7.57
CA TRP A 403 9.71 2.18 7.60
C TRP A 403 9.70 3.64 7.15
N SER A 404 10.78 4.39 7.36
CA SER A 404 10.95 5.74 6.79
C SER A 404 11.12 5.74 5.27
N THR A 405 11.38 4.56 4.70
CA THR A 405 11.51 4.39 3.25
C THR A 405 10.21 4.66 2.52
N LEU A 406 9.03 4.34 3.08
CA LEU A 406 7.75 4.42 2.35
C LEU A 406 7.00 5.74 2.53
N PHE A 407 7.21 6.45 3.64
CA PHE A 407 6.46 7.67 3.97
C PHE A 407 7.39 8.83 4.33
N SER A 408 7.20 9.95 3.64
CA SER A 408 7.76 11.26 3.98
C SER A 408 6.71 12.35 3.71
N PRO A 409 6.42 13.24 4.68
CA PRO A 409 5.43 14.32 4.51
C PRO A 409 5.74 15.26 3.34
N GLY A 410 7.01 15.42 2.98
CA GLY A 410 7.44 16.29 1.87
C GLY A 410 7.41 15.62 0.49
N ASP A 411 7.06 14.33 0.39
CA ASP A 411 7.10 13.58 -0.86
C ASP A 411 5.70 13.16 -1.31
N TRP A 412 5.29 13.63 -2.49
CA TRP A 412 3.96 13.38 -3.04
C TRP A 412 3.66 11.89 -3.24
N THR A 413 4.69 11.07 -3.51
CA THR A 413 4.52 9.62 -3.67
C THR A 413 4.02 8.94 -2.39
N SER A 414 4.32 9.50 -1.22
CA SER A 414 3.84 9.02 0.07
C SER A 414 2.31 9.01 0.14
N TYR A 415 1.67 10.07 -0.37
CA TYR A 415 0.22 10.19 -0.40
C TYR A 415 -0.42 9.21 -1.39
N LEU A 416 0.26 8.91 -2.51
CA LEU A 416 -0.18 7.86 -3.43
C LEU A 416 -0.22 6.49 -2.74
N TYR A 417 0.79 6.17 -1.92
CA TYR A 417 0.79 4.93 -1.12
C TYR A 417 -0.34 4.87 -0.10
N VAL A 418 -0.67 5.99 0.55
CA VAL A 418 -1.81 6.07 1.48
C VAL A 418 -3.12 5.80 0.75
N ILE A 419 -3.32 6.41 -0.42
CA ILE A 419 -4.52 6.16 -1.24
C ILE A 419 -4.61 4.69 -1.66
N LEU A 420 -3.49 4.10 -2.11
CA LEU A 420 -3.44 2.69 -2.51
C LEU A 420 -3.73 1.76 -1.32
N ALA A 421 -3.17 2.07 -0.14
CA ALA A 421 -3.42 1.32 1.09
C ALA A 421 -4.89 1.41 1.52
N LEU A 422 -5.52 2.58 1.42
CA LEU A 422 -6.95 2.75 1.67
C LEU A 422 -7.79 1.92 0.68
N MET A 423 -7.41 1.88 -0.59
CA MET A 423 -8.11 1.01 -1.54
C MET A 423 -7.98 -0.48 -1.18
N LEU A 424 -6.76 -0.93 -0.88
CA LEU A 424 -6.45 -2.34 -0.56
C LEU A 424 -7.01 -2.82 0.77
N LEU A 425 -6.96 -2.00 1.82
CA LEU A 425 -7.32 -2.41 3.18
C LEU A 425 -8.76 -2.05 3.56
N VAL A 426 -9.37 -1.07 2.88
CA VAL A 426 -10.73 -0.61 3.20
C VAL A 426 -11.68 -0.88 2.04
N TYR A 427 -11.41 -0.33 0.86
CA TYR A 427 -12.37 -0.37 -0.25
C TYR A 427 -12.60 -1.79 -0.79
N PHE A 428 -11.54 -2.53 -1.13
CA PHE A 428 -11.67 -3.88 -1.68
C PHE A 428 -12.27 -4.88 -0.68
N PRO A 429 -11.85 -4.92 0.60
CA PRO A 429 -12.50 -5.78 1.61
C PRO A 429 -13.97 -5.43 1.80
N TRP A 430 -14.33 -4.14 1.79
CA TRP A 430 -15.73 -3.71 1.87
C TRP A 430 -16.55 -4.17 0.66
N GLN A 431 -16.01 -4.06 -0.56
CA GLN A 431 -16.66 -4.57 -1.77
C GLN A 431 -16.79 -6.10 -1.74
N ALA A 432 -15.74 -6.82 -1.32
CA ALA A 432 -15.77 -8.27 -1.17
C ALA A 432 -16.84 -8.71 -0.15
N TYR A 433 -16.94 -8.01 0.99
CA TYR A 433 -17.99 -8.24 1.98
C TYR A 433 -19.40 -8.01 1.41
N LYS A 434 -19.58 -6.94 0.62
CA LYS A 434 -20.87 -6.66 -0.05
C LYS A 434 -21.25 -7.77 -1.03
N VAL A 435 -20.31 -8.29 -1.80
CA VAL A 435 -20.52 -9.42 -2.72
C VAL A 435 -20.81 -10.71 -1.96
N TYR A 436 -20.05 -10.99 -0.90
CA TYR A 436 -20.27 -12.17 -0.04
C TYR A 436 -21.68 -12.18 0.56
N ARG A 437 -22.14 -11.04 1.09
CA ARG A 437 -23.50 -10.89 1.64
C ARG A 437 -24.57 -11.19 0.59
N ARG A 438 -24.40 -10.71 -0.65
CA ARG A 438 -25.33 -11.00 -1.76
C ARG A 438 -25.34 -12.49 -2.11
N SER A 439 -24.17 -13.13 -2.14
CA SER A 439 -24.05 -14.56 -2.45
C SER A 439 -24.73 -15.45 -1.40
N GLN A 440 -24.66 -15.11 -0.12
CA GLN A 440 -25.33 -15.87 0.93
C GLN A 440 -26.86 -15.84 0.78
N ILE A 441 -27.43 -14.68 0.46
CA ILE A 441 -28.87 -14.54 0.16
C ILE A 441 -29.26 -15.43 -1.03
N GLN A 442 -28.46 -15.41 -2.11
CA GLN A 442 -28.71 -16.23 -3.29
C GLN A 442 -28.61 -17.74 -3.00
N ALA A 443 -27.68 -18.17 -2.15
CA ALA A 443 -27.53 -19.58 -1.77
C ALA A 443 -28.74 -20.12 -0.98
N THR A 444 -29.29 -19.32 -0.04
CA THR A 444 -30.52 -19.67 0.68
C THR A 444 -31.71 -19.79 -0.27
N VAL A 445 -31.78 -18.92 -1.29
CA VAL A 445 -32.83 -18.97 -2.32
C VAL A 445 -32.70 -20.20 -3.22
N ILE A 446 -31.48 -20.57 -3.65
CA ILE A 446 -31.26 -21.77 -4.48
C ILE A 446 -31.69 -23.05 -3.75
N LYS A 447 -31.46 -23.12 -2.43
CA LYS A 447 -31.94 -24.23 -1.60
C LYS A 447 -33.47 -24.30 -1.56
N ALA A 448 -34.16 -23.17 -1.53
CA ALA A 448 -35.63 -23.09 -1.57
C ALA A 448 -36.22 -23.38 -2.97
N ILE A 449 -35.49 -23.08 -4.05
CA ILE A 449 -35.89 -23.44 -5.43
C ILE A 449 -35.94 -24.97 -5.60
N ALA A 450 -35.08 -25.72 -4.92
CA ALA A 450 -35.08 -27.18 -4.94
C ALA A 450 -36.38 -27.80 -4.36
N ASP A 451 -37.15 -27.03 -3.58
CA ASP A 451 -38.36 -27.49 -2.88
C ASP A 451 -39.69 -27.20 -3.65
N GLY A 452 -39.64 -26.52 -4.81
CA GLY A 452 -40.72 -26.55 -5.82
C GLY A 452 -41.91 -25.57 -5.69
N ASP A 453 -41.78 -24.41 -5.03
CA ASP A 453 -42.87 -23.41 -4.92
C ASP A 453 -42.91 -22.42 -6.13
N PRO A 454 -44.05 -22.29 -6.86
CA PRO A 454 -44.21 -21.37 -7.99
C PRO A 454 -44.12 -19.87 -7.64
N ASP A 455 -44.25 -19.47 -6.37
CA ASP A 455 -44.28 -18.06 -5.95
C ASP A 455 -42.89 -17.44 -5.73
N ILE A 456 -41.83 -18.25 -5.75
CA ILE A 456 -40.45 -17.77 -5.50
C ILE A 456 -39.96 -16.81 -6.58
N ARG A 457 -40.37 -16.98 -7.85
CA ARG A 457 -40.02 -16.01 -8.91
C ARG A 457 -40.54 -14.61 -8.59
N GLN A 458 -41.73 -14.53 -7.99
CA GLN A 458 -42.32 -13.27 -7.60
C GLN A 458 -41.62 -12.66 -6.39
N ILE A 459 -41.19 -13.49 -5.43
CA ILE A 459 -40.39 -13.04 -4.29
C ILE A 459 -39.03 -12.49 -4.76
N LEU A 460 -38.38 -13.15 -5.72
CA LEU A 460 -37.13 -12.67 -6.32
C LEU A 460 -37.30 -11.32 -7.01
N ASP A 461 -38.37 -11.16 -7.79
CA ASP A 461 -38.67 -9.87 -8.43
C ASP A 461 -38.93 -8.77 -7.39
N LEU A 462 -39.63 -9.09 -6.29
CA LEU A 462 -39.82 -8.17 -5.17
C LEU A 462 -38.51 -7.83 -4.46
N VAL A 463 -37.59 -8.78 -4.27
CA VAL A 463 -36.28 -8.48 -3.64
C VAL A 463 -35.55 -7.35 -4.38
N ASP A 464 -35.65 -7.31 -5.71
CA ASP A 464 -34.97 -6.34 -6.56
C ASP A 464 -35.80 -5.10 -6.94
N LYS A 465 -37.14 -5.17 -6.89
CA LYS A 465 -38.05 -4.08 -7.31
C LYS A 465 -39.05 -3.66 -6.23
N ASN A 466 -39.37 -2.36 -6.20
CA ASN A 466 -40.46 -1.84 -5.39
C ASN A 466 -41.78 -1.87 -6.20
N PRO A 467 -42.76 -2.72 -5.84
CA PRO A 467 -44.00 -2.88 -6.61
C PRO A 467 -44.89 -1.63 -6.64
N ALA A 468 -44.65 -0.67 -5.74
CA ALA A 468 -45.42 0.57 -5.65
C ALA A 468 -45.00 1.65 -6.67
N LEU A 469 -43.87 1.52 -7.35
CA LEU A 469 -43.36 2.55 -8.28
C LEU A 469 -44.21 2.67 -9.56
N ASP A 470 -44.73 1.57 -10.08
CA ASP A 470 -45.53 1.50 -11.31
C ASP A 470 -46.99 1.09 -11.02
N TRP A 471 -47.55 1.62 -9.92
CA TRP A 471 -48.88 1.21 -9.45
C TRP A 471 -50.01 1.95 -10.20
N GLN A 472 -50.99 1.19 -10.70
CA GLN A 472 -52.23 1.71 -11.27
C GLN A 472 -53.39 1.09 -10.52
N ALA A 473 -54.15 1.92 -9.80
CA ALA A 473 -55.24 1.49 -8.96
C ALA A 473 -56.52 1.20 -9.77
N GLU A 474 -57.20 0.12 -9.42
CA GLU A 474 -58.52 -0.26 -9.95
C GLU A 474 -59.64 0.62 -9.37
N THR A 475 -60.74 0.74 -10.09
CA THR A 475 -61.92 1.48 -9.63
C THR A 475 -62.73 0.66 -8.62
N ILE A 476 -63.00 1.24 -7.45
CA ILE A 476 -63.80 0.62 -6.38
C ILE A 476 -65.23 1.17 -6.43
N ARG A 477 -66.24 0.28 -6.50
CA ARG A 477 -67.67 0.64 -6.42
C ARG A 477 -68.14 0.69 -4.97
N GLU A 478 -69.28 1.32 -4.70
CA GLU A 478 -69.90 1.37 -3.36
C GLU A 478 -71.22 0.60 -3.34
N THR A 479 -71.48 -0.15 -2.26
CA THR A 479 -72.79 -0.76 -1.96
C THR A 479 -73.18 -0.55 -0.49
N VAL A 480 -74.49 -0.51 -0.22
CA VAL A 480 -75.02 -0.23 1.13
C VAL A 480 -75.08 -1.49 1.99
N GLU A 481 -75.47 -2.63 1.42
CA GLU A 481 -75.57 -3.91 2.12
C GLU A 481 -74.69 -4.98 1.46
N PRO A 482 -74.08 -5.87 2.27
CA PRO A 482 -73.26 -6.95 1.73
C PRO A 482 -74.14 -7.99 1.04
N THR A 483 -73.66 -8.54 -0.07
CA THR A 483 -74.30 -9.67 -0.74
C THR A 483 -74.14 -10.94 0.10
N THR A 484 -75.20 -11.75 0.20
CA THR A 484 -75.11 -13.10 0.78
C THR A 484 -74.22 -13.98 -0.10
N THR A 485 -73.12 -14.49 0.45
CA THR A 485 -72.21 -15.40 -0.27
C THR A 485 -72.49 -16.86 0.06
N ASP A 486 -72.68 -17.70 -0.96
CA ASP A 486 -72.69 -19.15 -0.83
C ASP A 486 -71.44 -19.76 -1.51
N TYR A 487 -70.70 -20.56 -0.75
CA TYR A 487 -69.50 -21.25 -1.21
C TYR A 487 -69.76 -22.76 -1.48
N THR A 488 -71.03 -23.18 -1.48
CA THR A 488 -71.42 -24.57 -1.77
C THR A 488 -71.05 -24.94 -3.21
N GLY A 489 -70.33 -26.06 -3.39
CA GLY A 489 -69.84 -26.50 -4.70
C GLY A 489 -68.53 -25.84 -5.17
N LEU A 490 -67.85 -25.06 -4.33
CA LEU A 490 -66.53 -24.48 -4.59
C LEU A 490 -65.42 -25.31 -3.93
N GLU A 491 -64.40 -25.70 -4.68
CA GLU A 491 -63.18 -26.32 -4.15
C GLU A 491 -61.97 -25.42 -4.40
N VAL A 492 -61.25 -25.04 -3.34
CA VAL A 492 -60.03 -24.23 -3.44
C VAL A 492 -58.82 -25.14 -3.33
N LEU A 493 -58.11 -25.31 -4.45
CA LEU A 493 -56.95 -26.20 -4.53
C LEU A 493 -55.74 -25.56 -3.87
N THR A 494 -55.43 -24.31 -4.23
CA THR A 494 -54.28 -23.61 -3.65
C THR A 494 -54.63 -22.17 -3.31
N TYR A 495 -54.05 -21.70 -2.23
CA TYR A 495 -54.07 -20.31 -1.83
C TYR A 495 -52.65 -19.87 -1.50
N SER A 496 -52.18 -18.82 -2.16
CA SER A 496 -50.89 -18.21 -1.87
C SER A 496 -51.04 -16.75 -1.49
N ARG A 497 -50.29 -16.31 -0.47
CA ARG A 497 -50.19 -14.91 -0.07
C ARG A 497 -48.74 -14.49 0.07
N ILE A 498 -48.37 -13.42 -0.60
CA ILE A 498 -47.10 -12.71 -0.37
C ILE A 498 -47.41 -11.41 0.37
N VAL A 499 -46.72 -11.16 1.48
CA VAL A 499 -46.78 -9.92 2.26
C VAL A 499 -45.39 -9.30 2.26
N ASP A 500 -45.25 -8.09 1.75
CA ASP A 500 -43.99 -7.34 1.78
C ASP A 500 -44.09 -6.16 2.76
N LEU A 501 -43.33 -6.25 3.84
CA LEU A 501 -43.28 -5.26 4.92
C LEU A 501 -42.08 -4.31 4.79
N ARG A 502 -41.21 -4.46 3.78
CA ARG A 502 -39.93 -3.72 3.69
C ARG A 502 -40.12 -2.21 3.59
N HIS A 503 -41.21 -1.78 2.96
CA HIS A 503 -41.54 -0.36 2.75
C HIS A 503 -42.60 0.16 3.74
N TRP A 504 -42.93 -0.61 4.78
CA TRP A 504 -43.96 -0.26 5.77
C TRP A 504 -43.36 0.10 7.13
N ARG A 505 -43.68 1.29 7.65
CA ARG A 505 -43.18 1.85 8.91
C ARG A 505 -44.32 2.15 9.90
N PRO A 506 -44.78 1.16 10.70
CA PRO A 506 -45.95 1.28 11.59
C PRO A 506 -45.94 2.49 12.53
N HIS A 507 -44.77 2.85 13.07
CA HIS A 507 -44.63 3.91 14.08
C HIS A 507 -44.58 5.33 13.49
N GLU A 508 -44.43 5.46 12.17
CA GLU A 508 -44.41 6.76 11.50
C GLU A 508 -45.85 7.33 11.33
N PRO A 509 -45.99 8.68 11.27
CA PRO A 509 -47.25 9.31 10.90
C PRO A 509 -47.68 8.88 9.49
N LYS A 510 -48.99 9.00 9.18
CA LYS A 510 -49.60 8.45 7.96
C LYS A 510 -48.83 8.83 6.68
N ALA A 511 -48.39 10.09 6.57
CA ALA A 511 -47.63 10.59 5.42
C ALA A 511 -46.31 9.83 5.15
N ASN A 512 -45.64 9.31 6.18
CA ASN A 512 -44.33 8.64 6.09
C ASN A 512 -44.41 7.14 6.39
N ARG A 513 -45.61 6.60 6.60
CA ARG A 513 -45.82 5.20 6.98
C ARG A 513 -45.49 4.21 5.87
N GLY A 514 -45.53 4.67 4.61
CA GLY A 514 -45.40 3.78 3.46
C GLY A 514 -46.54 2.76 3.39
N HIS A 515 -46.32 1.66 2.67
CA HIS A 515 -47.36 0.71 2.30
C HIS A 515 -46.96 -0.73 2.62
N VAL A 516 -47.94 -1.54 2.99
CA VAL A 516 -47.84 -3.00 2.98
C VAL A 516 -48.32 -3.49 1.63
N TYR A 517 -47.46 -4.19 0.89
CA TYR A 517 -47.85 -4.84 -0.35
C TYR A 517 -48.32 -6.26 -0.06
N VAL A 518 -49.50 -6.61 -0.57
CA VAL A 518 -50.08 -7.95 -0.45
C VAL A 518 -50.44 -8.46 -1.84
N ARG A 519 -50.04 -9.67 -2.17
CA ARG A 519 -50.51 -10.39 -3.36
C ARG A 519 -51.13 -11.70 -2.96
N ASP A 520 -52.39 -11.87 -3.33
CA ASP A 520 -53.15 -13.09 -3.11
C ASP A 520 -53.39 -13.80 -4.45
N ARG A 521 -53.13 -15.11 -4.48
CA ARG A 521 -53.43 -15.98 -5.62
C ARG A 521 -54.26 -17.16 -5.16
N TYR A 522 -55.43 -17.32 -5.76
CA TYR A 522 -56.32 -18.46 -5.56
C TYR A 522 -56.27 -19.35 -6.79
N THR A 523 -56.16 -20.66 -6.62
CA THR A 523 -56.51 -21.64 -7.64
C THR A 523 -57.70 -22.42 -7.15
N LEU A 524 -58.83 -22.30 -7.83
CA LEU A 524 -60.10 -22.90 -7.42
C LEU A 524 -60.78 -23.56 -8.62
N LYS A 525 -61.70 -24.48 -8.37
CA LYS A 525 -62.58 -25.03 -9.40
C LYS A 525 -64.01 -25.10 -8.87
N LEU A 526 -64.97 -24.91 -9.77
CA LEU A 526 -66.38 -25.13 -9.49
C LEU A 526 -66.67 -26.62 -9.72
N LEU A 527 -67.21 -27.31 -8.71
CA LEU A 527 -67.55 -28.72 -8.81
C LEU A 527 -68.77 -28.92 -9.72
N ASP A 528 -68.95 -30.14 -10.25
CA ASP A 528 -70.13 -30.50 -11.05
C ASP A 528 -71.45 -30.33 -10.28
N SER A 529 -71.37 -30.32 -8.94
CA SER A 529 -72.47 -30.08 -8.02
C SER A 529 -72.75 -28.60 -7.72
N TYR A 530 -72.05 -27.65 -8.35
CA TYR A 530 -72.22 -26.22 -8.12
C TYR A 530 -73.60 -25.73 -8.62
N VAL A 531 -74.36 -25.08 -7.74
CA VAL A 531 -75.67 -24.52 -8.03
C VAL A 531 -75.61 -23.00 -7.82
N GLY A 532 -75.62 -22.23 -8.91
CA GLY A 532 -75.53 -20.77 -8.86
C GLY A 532 -75.42 -20.13 -10.24
N ASP A 533 -75.41 -18.79 -10.29
CA ASP A 533 -75.29 -17.97 -11.50
C ASP A 533 -73.84 -17.86 -12.02
N ARG A 534 -72.91 -18.61 -11.42
CA ARG A 534 -71.48 -18.66 -11.74
C ARG A 534 -70.76 -17.30 -11.55
N HIS A 535 -71.38 -16.37 -10.83
CA HIS A 535 -70.73 -15.15 -10.36
C HIS A 535 -70.20 -15.40 -8.95
N LEU A 536 -68.92 -15.72 -8.86
CA LEU A 536 -68.29 -16.01 -7.58
C LEU A 536 -68.04 -14.69 -6.84
N ARG A 537 -68.76 -14.50 -5.72
CA ARG A 537 -68.57 -13.35 -4.84
C ARG A 537 -67.75 -13.76 -3.63
N MET A 538 -66.58 -13.15 -3.48
CA MET A 538 -65.72 -13.33 -2.32
C MET A 538 -65.75 -12.07 -1.47
N VAL A 539 -66.11 -12.20 -0.20
CA VAL A 539 -66.11 -11.07 0.75
C VAL A 539 -64.84 -11.13 1.58
N ARG A 540 -64.13 -10.00 1.68
CA ARG A 540 -62.92 -9.87 2.48
C ARG A 540 -63.05 -8.72 3.50
N PRO A 541 -62.91 -9.00 4.80
CA PRO A 541 -62.73 -7.99 5.81
C PRO A 541 -61.30 -7.45 5.77
N LEU A 542 -61.14 -6.14 5.71
CA LEU A 542 -59.84 -5.49 5.70
C LEU A 542 -59.72 -4.49 6.85
N PRO A 543 -58.49 -4.30 7.39
CA PRO A 543 -58.26 -3.49 8.58
C PRO A 543 -58.35 -1.98 8.33
N THR A 544 -58.42 -1.55 7.07
CA THR A 544 -58.50 -0.15 6.68
C THR A 544 -59.28 -0.05 5.37
N ASP A 545 -59.87 1.11 5.13
CA ASP A 545 -60.46 1.53 3.86
C ASP A 545 -59.44 2.20 2.92
N ASP A 546 -58.25 2.53 3.42
CA ASP A 546 -57.12 3.11 2.68
C ASP A 546 -56.30 2.02 1.98
N ILE A 547 -56.91 1.47 0.93
CA ILE A 547 -56.40 0.34 0.16
C ILE A 547 -56.59 0.61 -1.33
N GLU A 548 -55.52 0.40 -2.08
CA GLU A 548 -55.54 0.38 -3.52
C GLU A 548 -55.40 -1.06 -4.01
N PHE A 549 -56.14 -1.42 -5.06
CA PHE A 549 -56.08 -2.75 -5.66
C PHE A 549 -55.51 -2.69 -7.08
N ARG A 550 -54.84 -3.76 -7.49
CA ARG A 550 -54.35 -3.97 -8.86
C ARG A 550 -54.55 -5.43 -9.26
N GLN A 551 -54.87 -5.66 -10.53
CA GLN A 551 -55.16 -7.01 -11.07
C GLN A 551 -54.25 -7.39 -12.23
N SER A 552 -52.94 -7.06 -12.13
CA SER A 552 -51.93 -7.18 -13.19
C SER A 552 -51.69 -8.59 -13.76
N GLY A 553 -52.20 -9.64 -13.12
CA GLY A 553 -52.03 -11.03 -13.51
C GLY A 553 -53.31 -11.88 -13.53
N SER A 554 -54.48 -11.29 -13.27
CA SER A 554 -55.71 -12.09 -13.20
C SER A 554 -56.22 -12.46 -14.59
N GLN A 555 -56.48 -13.74 -14.82
CA GLN A 555 -57.15 -14.20 -16.05
C GLN A 555 -58.61 -13.70 -16.12
N ILE A 556 -59.22 -13.51 -14.95
CA ILE A 556 -60.59 -13.03 -14.81
C ILE A 556 -60.55 -11.86 -13.81
N PRO A 557 -60.68 -10.60 -14.27
CA PRO A 557 -60.69 -9.46 -13.37
C PRO A 557 -61.97 -9.46 -12.53
N ALA A 558 -61.83 -9.20 -11.24
CA ALA A 558 -62.94 -8.95 -10.33
C ALA A 558 -63.49 -7.54 -10.48
N ILE A 559 -64.80 -7.42 -10.29
CA ILE A 559 -65.44 -6.16 -9.94
C ILE A 559 -65.29 -5.98 -8.43
N ILE A 560 -64.62 -4.89 -8.03
CA ILE A 560 -64.32 -4.59 -6.62
C ILE A 560 -65.36 -3.61 -6.09
N THR A 561 -66.06 -4.02 -5.02
CA THR A 561 -67.09 -3.20 -4.37
C THR A 561 -66.82 -3.07 -2.88
N ARG A 562 -66.78 -1.85 -2.36
CA ARG A 562 -66.72 -1.54 -0.93
C ARG A 562 -68.13 -1.49 -0.35
N VAL A 563 -68.34 -2.16 0.78
CA VAL A 563 -69.60 -2.12 1.53
C VAL A 563 -69.51 -1.00 2.56
N GLN A 564 -70.49 -0.09 2.56
CA GLN A 564 -70.49 1.10 3.43
C GLN A 564 -70.67 0.75 4.91
N LYS A 565 -71.38 -0.33 5.22
CA LYS A 565 -71.60 -0.78 6.59
C LYS A 565 -70.41 -1.64 7.04
N PRO A 566 -69.60 -1.19 8.02
CA PRO A 566 -68.53 -2.01 8.56
C PRO A 566 -69.12 -3.24 9.27
N ALA A 567 -68.37 -4.34 9.24
CA ALA A 567 -68.71 -5.55 9.99
C ALA A 567 -67.73 -5.74 11.13
N GLU A 568 -68.24 -6.21 12.27
CA GLU A 568 -67.38 -6.63 13.37
C GLU A 568 -66.80 -8.01 13.03
N GLU A 569 -65.50 -8.06 12.77
CA GLU A 569 -64.79 -9.30 12.49
C GLU A 569 -63.47 -9.34 13.26
N TYR A 570 -63.20 -10.45 13.95
CA TYR A 570 -62.06 -10.62 14.86
C TYR A 570 -62.05 -9.67 16.08
N GLY A 571 -63.20 -9.16 16.50
CA GLY A 571 -63.32 -8.23 17.63
C GLY A 571 -62.83 -6.82 17.33
N ALA A 572 -62.83 -6.45 16.04
CA ALA A 572 -62.59 -5.10 15.56
C ALA A 572 -63.55 -4.79 14.40
N GLU A 573 -63.90 -3.52 14.22
CA GLU A 573 -64.62 -3.08 13.03
C GLU A 573 -63.70 -3.20 11.81
N ARG A 574 -64.19 -3.86 10.76
CA ARG A 574 -63.48 -4.07 9.50
C ARG A 574 -64.31 -3.55 8.33
N THR A 575 -63.63 -2.96 7.35
CA THR A 575 -64.24 -2.56 6.08
C THR A 575 -64.38 -3.80 5.20
N LEU A 576 -65.59 -4.07 4.71
CA LEU A 576 -65.84 -5.21 3.83
C LEU A 576 -65.63 -4.80 2.37
N PHE A 577 -64.86 -5.60 1.65
CA PHE A 577 -64.71 -5.51 0.21
C PHE A 577 -65.24 -6.80 -0.44
N GLU A 578 -66.11 -6.66 -1.42
CA GLU A 578 -66.65 -7.73 -2.24
C GLU A 578 -65.90 -7.77 -3.57
N PHE A 579 -65.46 -8.97 -3.95
CA PHE A 579 -64.81 -9.26 -5.22
C PHE A 579 -65.72 -10.19 -6.00
N GLU A 580 -66.33 -9.69 -7.07
CA GLU A 580 -67.19 -10.48 -7.96
C GLU A 580 -66.43 -10.90 -9.19
N TYR A 581 -66.28 -12.21 -9.39
CA TYR A 581 -65.63 -12.82 -10.55
C TYR A 581 -66.68 -13.51 -11.43
N ASP A 582 -66.73 -13.16 -12.71
CA ASP A 582 -67.57 -13.83 -13.70
C ASP A 582 -66.88 -15.12 -14.19
N LEU A 583 -67.31 -16.27 -13.66
CA LEU A 583 -66.80 -17.59 -14.03
C LEU A 583 -67.70 -18.31 -15.06
N SER A 584 -68.63 -17.59 -15.70
CA SER A 584 -69.60 -18.18 -16.63
C SER A 584 -68.95 -18.94 -17.80
N ARG A 585 -67.75 -18.51 -18.22
CA ARG A 585 -66.99 -19.05 -19.36
C ARG A 585 -66.06 -20.22 -19.02
N ILE A 586 -65.83 -20.50 -17.74
CA ILE A 586 -64.96 -21.60 -17.31
C ILE A 586 -65.78 -22.90 -17.29
N PRO A 587 -65.29 -24.06 -17.75
CA PRO A 587 -66.00 -25.33 -17.57
C PRO A 587 -66.09 -25.74 -16.09
N LEU A 588 -67.13 -26.50 -15.72
CA LEU A 588 -67.16 -27.15 -14.40
C LEU A 588 -66.03 -28.19 -14.31
N GLY A 589 -65.43 -28.33 -13.13
CA GLY A 589 -64.31 -29.23 -12.87
C GLY A 589 -62.92 -28.68 -13.26
N GLU A 590 -62.85 -27.63 -14.08
CA GLU A 590 -61.56 -27.03 -14.49
C GLU A 590 -61.06 -25.99 -13.45
N PRO A 591 -59.75 -26.03 -13.10
CA PRO A 591 -59.16 -25.05 -12.20
C PRO A 591 -58.94 -23.71 -12.90
N VAL A 592 -59.29 -22.63 -12.21
CA VAL A 592 -59.04 -21.24 -12.60
C VAL A 592 -58.20 -20.54 -11.55
N THR A 593 -57.29 -19.69 -12.00
CA THR A 593 -56.42 -18.88 -11.13
C THR A 593 -56.90 -17.45 -11.09
N LEU A 594 -57.16 -16.95 -9.88
CA LEU A 594 -57.54 -15.56 -9.60
C LEU A 594 -56.40 -14.88 -8.85
N GLU A 595 -56.01 -13.69 -9.29
CA GLU A 595 -54.92 -12.92 -8.68
C GLU A 595 -55.39 -11.52 -8.29
N LEU A 596 -55.04 -11.11 -7.08
CA LEU A 596 -55.32 -9.78 -6.56
C LEU A 596 -54.11 -9.23 -5.83
N GLU A 597 -53.68 -8.05 -6.24
CA GLU A 597 -52.64 -7.28 -5.58
C GLU A 597 -53.27 -6.10 -4.83
N ALA A 598 -52.72 -5.77 -3.66
CA ALA A 598 -53.18 -4.66 -2.84
C ALA A 598 -52.01 -3.90 -2.21
N LEU A 599 -52.13 -2.57 -2.14
CA LEU A 599 -51.31 -1.70 -1.31
C LEU A 599 -52.15 -1.17 -0.16
N LEU A 600 -51.73 -1.45 1.07
CA LEU A 600 -52.45 -1.05 2.28
C LEU A 600 -51.65 -0.01 3.07
N GLN A 601 -52.30 1.08 3.47
CA GLN A 601 -51.76 2.02 4.47
C GLN A 601 -52.38 1.75 5.84
N THR A 602 -51.78 0.85 6.63
CA THR A 602 -52.35 0.45 7.92
C THR A 602 -51.36 0.50 9.08
N ARG A 603 -51.87 0.57 10.32
CA ARG A 603 -51.11 0.38 11.56
C ARG A 603 -51.15 -1.08 12.06
N ASP A 604 -52.08 -1.90 11.55
CA ASP A 604 -52.55 -3.14 12.18
C ASP A 604 -51.74 -4.41 11.83
N PHE A 605 -50.59 -4.29 11.17
CA PHE A 605 -49.73 -5.45 10.84
C PHE A 605 -48.70 -5.79 11.94
N SER A 606 -48.82 -5.21 13.15
CA SER A 606 -47.80 -5.39 14.19
C SER A 606 -47.86 -6.79 14.82
N ALA A 607 -46.83 -7.59 14.52
CA ALA A 607 -46.51 -8.89 15.13
C ALA A 607 -47.48 -10.06 14.84
N ARG A 608 -48.54 -9.86 14.06
CA ARG A 608 -49.51 -10.91 13.69
C ARG A 608 -50.01 -10.76 12.26
N ALA A 609 -50.19 -11.88 11.57
CA ALA A 609 -50.77 -11.96 10.23
C ALA A 609 -51.78 -13.11 10.16
N PRO A 610 -53.06 -12.86 10.49
CA PRO A 610 -54.11 -13.88 10.42
C PRO A 610 -54.59 -14.10 8.98
N PHE A 611 -54.85 -15.36 8.65
CA PHE A 611 -55.52 -15.82 7.44
C PHE A 611 -56.75 -16.64 7.80
N VAL A 612 -57.84 -16.45 7.05
CA VAL A 612 -59.16 -16.97 7.38
C VAL A 612 -59.57 -17.93 6.30
N SER A 613 -59.76 -19.19 6.67
CA SER A 613 -60.23 -20.22 5.78
C SER A 613 -61.76 -20.25 5.78
N ARG A 614 -62.41 -19.65 4.77
CA ARG A 614 -63.89 -19.63 4.63
C ARG A 614 -64.46 -20.82 3.83
N ALA A 615 -63.58 -21.54 3.13
CA ALA A 615 -63.84 -22.78 2.41
C ALA A 615 -62.75 -23.80 2.76
N LYS A 616 -62.91 -25.07 2.36
CA LYS A 616 -61.83 -26.05 2.48
C LYS A 616 -60.74 -25.70 1.44
N ILE A 617 -59.47 -25.67 1.87
CA ILE A 617 -58.33 -25.34 1.00
C ILE A 617 -57.30 -26.45 1.07
N ASP A 618 -56.90 -27.05 -0.06
CA ASP A 618 -55.96 -28.18 -0.04
C ASP A 618 -54.53 -27.74 0.33
N LEU A 619 -54.11 -26.55 -0.10
CA LEU A 619 -52.80 -25.99 0.24
C LEU A 619 -52.85 -24.47 0.46
N ILE A 620 -52.37 -24.03 1.61
CA ILE A 620 -52.07 -22.63 1.90
C ILE A 620 -50.55 -22.45 1.87
N SER A 621 -50.05 -21.44 1.16
CA SER A 621 -48.67 -20.97 1.19
C SER A 621 -48.64 -19.48 1.54
N VAL A 622 -47.82 -19.06 2.49
CA VAL A 622 -47.68 -17.65 2.87
C VAL A 622 -46.23 -17.28 3.01
N TRP A 623 -45.88 -16.14 2.42
CA TRP A 623 -44.55 -15.57 2.40
C TRP A 623 -44.57 -14.15 2.95
N MET A 624 -43.61 -13.83 3.81
CA MET A 624 -43.51 -12.53 4.45
C MET A 624 -42.09 -12.00 4.36
N LEU A 625 -41.91 -10.83 3.71
CA LEU A 625 -40.62 -10.16 3.60
C LEU A 625 -40.49 -9.06 4.66
N PHE A 626 -39.35 -9.01 5.33
CA PHE A 626 -39.08 -8.08 6.42
C PHE A 626 -38.01 -7.05 6.03
N PRO A 627 -38.15 -5.80 6.52
CA PRO A 627 -37.15 -4.74 6.32
C PRO A 627 -35.80 -5.09 6.97
N ALA A 628 -34.70 -4.70 6.32
CA ALA A 628 -33.34 -5.02 6.81
C ALA A 628 -32.99 -4.33 8.13
N ASP A 629 -33.61 -3.18 8.44
CA ASP A 629 -33.49 -2.44 9.69
C ASP A 629 -34.37 -3.00 10.81
N ARG A 630 -35.39 -3.81 10.50
CA ARG A 630 -36.30 -4.42 11.48
C ARG A 630 -36.61 -5.88 11.13
N PRO A 631 -35.61 -6.78 11.27
CA PRO A 631 -35.80 -8.20 11.04
C PRO A 631 -36.70 -8.83 12.11
N TYR A 632 -37.35 -9.96 11.79
CA TYR A 632 -37.96 -10.80 12.83
C TYR A 632 -36.87 -11.58 13.58
N ARG A 633 -37.13 -11.95 14.84
CA ARG A 633 -36.23 -12.79 15.65
C ARG A 633 -36.73 -14.21 15.82
N THR A 634 -37.99 -14.34 16.18
CA THR A 634 -38.67 -15.64 16.31
C THR A 634 -40.06 -15.54 15.72
N TYR A 635 -40.60 -16.67 15.26
CA TYR A 635 -42.00 -16.74 14.83
C TYR A 635 -42.65 -18.07 15.25
N SER A 636 -43.98 -18.06 15.31
CA SER A 636 -44.81 -19.23 15.56
C SER A 636 -46.05 -19.20 14.66
N LEU A 637 -46.44 -20.34 14.13
CA LEU A 637 -47.69 -20.51 13.37
C LEU A 637 -48.72 -21.15 14.28
N VAL A 638 -49.92 -20.56 14.38
CA VAL A 638 -51.01 -21.08 15.21
C VAL A 638 -52.30 -21.23 14.42
N ARG A 639 -53.17 -22.17 14.83
CA ARG A 639 -54.55 -22.29 14.34
C ARG A 639 -55.59 -22.24 15.44
N TYR A 640 -56.77 -21.73 15.13
CA TYR A 640 -57.94 -21.77 16.01
C TYR A 640 -59.28 -21.61 15.25
N PRO A 641 -60.40 -22.09 15.80
CA PRO A 641 -61.73 -21.89 15.22
C PRO A 641 -62.10 -20.41 15.07
N LEU A 642 -62.81 -20.07 13.99
CA LEU A 642 -63.25 -18.71 13.67
C LEU A 642 -64.11 -18.09 14.79
N ASP A 643 -64.93 -18.90 15.46
CA ASP A 643 -65.78 -18.52 16.59
C ASP A 643 -65.02 -18.36 17.92
N ARG A 644 -63.70 -18.62 17.92
CA ARG A 644 -62.82 -18.59 19.11
C ARG A 644 -63.28 -19.53 20.24
N SER A 645 -64.02 -20.58 19.92
CA SER A 645 -64.46 -21.60 20.89
C SER A 645 -63.31 -22.36 21.55
N LYS A 646 -62.12 -22.39 20.93
CA LYS A 646 -60.91 -23.05 21.45
C LYS A 646 -59.69 -22.12 21.43
N PRO A 647 -58.73 -22.30 22.36
CA PRO A 647 -57.49 -21.53 22.34
C PRO A 647 -56.61 -21.85 21.12
N PRO A 648 -55.71 -20.93 20.71
CA PRO A 648 -54.77 -21.16 19.62
C PRO A 648 -53.83 -22.35 19.87
N GLU A 649 -53.74 -23.25 18.89
CA GLU A 649 -52.85 -24.40 18.88
C GLU A 649 -51.64 -24.12 17.97
N VAL A 650 -50.41 -24.38 18.44
CA VAL A 650 -49.19 -24.23 17.64
C VAL A 650 -49.11 -25.34 16.58
N MET A 651 -48.80 -24.97 15.34
CA MET A 651 -48.70 -25.88 14.21
C MET A 651 -47.25 -26.06 13.76
N ASN A 652 -46.95 -27.26 13.26
CA ASN A 652 -45.75 -27.50 12.45
C ASN A 652 -46.12 -27.31 10.98
N SER A 653 -45.40 -26.44 10.26
CA SER A 653 -45.61 -26.22 8.81
C SER A 653 -44.94 -27.29 7.97
N ARG A 654 -45.41 -27.50 6.72
CA ARG A 654 -44.82 -28.50 5.80
C ARG A 654 -43.38 -28.15 5.41
N TYR A 655 -43.09 -26.87 5.28
CA TYR A 655 -41.73 -26.32 5.30
C TYR A 655 -41.73 -25.00 6.08
N ALA A 656 -40.58 -24.67 6.65
CA ALA A 656 -40.31 -23.43 7.34
C ALA A 656 -39.00 -22.88 6.79
N ILE A 657 -39.06 -21.76 6.05
CA ILE A 657 -37.85 -21.04 5.65
C ILE A 657 -37.59 -19.97 6.69
N ASP A 658 -36.51 -20.17 7.44
CA ASP A 658 -35.99 -19.23 8.42
C ASP A 658 -34.69 -18.62 7.86
N HIS A 659 -34.74 -17.36 7.43
CA HIS A 659 -33.55 -16.70 6.94
C HIS A 659 -32.67 -16.28 8.13
N PRO A 660 -31.34 -16.55 8.12
CA PRO A 660 -30.46 -16.33 9.27
C PRO A 660 -30.36 -14.87 9.75
N TYR A 661 -30.85 -13.93 8.93
CA TYR A 661 -30.89 -12.49 9.24
C TYR A 661 -32.30 -11.95 9.47
N GLY A 662 -33.31 -12.83 9.63
CA GLY A 662 -34.69 -12.45 9.97
C GLY A 662 -35.42 -11.65 8.88
N SER A 663 -35.10 -11.89 7.60
CA SER A 663 -35.61 -11.09 6.47
C SER A 663 -36.75 -11.73 5.68
N LEU A 664 -37.01 -13.03 5.86
CA LEU A 664 -38.03 -13.77 5.13
C LEU A 664 -38.62 -14.88 6.02
N ILE A 665 -39.95 -14.92 6.16
CA ILE A 665 -40.68 -16.07 6.68
C ILE A 665 -41.45 -16.71 5.52
N GLY A 666 -41.38 -18.03 5.41
CA GLY A 666 -42.24 -18.82 4.51
C GLY A 666 -42.82 -20.01 5.25
N TRP A 667 -44.14 -20.19 5.19
CA TRP A 667 -44.84 -21.33 5.78
C TRP A 667 -45.97 -21.84 4.88
N SER A 668 -46.28 -23.14 5.02
CA SER A 668 -47.38 -23.77 4.31
C SER A 668 -48.16 -24.77 5.16
N VAL A 669 -49.47 -24.87 4.88
CA VAL A 669 -50.42 -25.76 5.55
C VAL A 669 -51.18 -26.59 4.50
N VAL A 670 -51.30 -27.89 4.73
CA VAL A 670 -52.04 -28.83 3.86
C VAL A 670 -53.39 -29.13 4.48
N ASN A 671 -54.44 -29.27 3.65
CA ASN A 671 -55.81 -29.59 4.05
C ASN A 671 -56.35 -28.64 5.12
N ALA A 672 -56.35 -27.35 4.82
CA ALA A 672 -56.90 -26.35 5.72
C ALA A 672 -58.42 -26.48 5.85
N GLU A 673 -58.88 -26.54 7.09
CA GLU A 673 -60.28 -26.73 7.44
C GLU A 673 -61.10 -25.46 7.21
N ARG A 674 -62.40 -25.63 6.96
CA ARG A 674 -63.34 -24.52 6.82
C ARG A 674 -63.60 -23.88 8.19
N ASN A 675 -63.76 -22.56 8.21
CA ASN A 675 -64.02 -21.73 9.40
C ASN A 675 -62.89 -21.81 10.46
N MET A 676 -61.64 -21.90 10.00
CA MET A 676 -60.45 -21.85 10.84
C MET A 676 -59.60 -20.61 10.52
N VAL A 677 -58.90 -20.11 11.53
CA VAL A 677 -57.91 -19.04 11.40
C VAL A 677 -56.52 -19.66 11.49
N TYR A 678 -55.65 -19.29 10.55
CA TYR A 678 -54.22 -19.62 10.53
C TYR A 678 -53.43 -18.32 10.70
N GLU A 679 -52.67 -18.20 11.78
CA GLU A 679 -52.04 -16.93 12.16
C GLU A 679 -50.53 -17.10 12.36
N CYS A 680 -49.74 -16.31 11.62
CA CYS A 680 -48.32 -16.17 11.88
C CYS A 680 -48.09 -15.08 12.93
N ARG A 681 -47.37 -15.40 14.00
CA ARG A 681 -46.98 -14.47 15.07
C ARG A 681 -45.47 -14.36 15.11
N TRP A 682 -44.91 -13.15 15.09
CA TRP A 682 -43.45 -12.95 15.14
C TRP A 682 -43.06 -11.91 16.18
N THR A 683 -41.79 -11.94 16.58
CA THR A 683 -41.16 -10.94 17.45
C THR A 683 -40.10 -10.17 16.68
N SER A 684 -39.88 -8.91 17.05
CA SER A 684 -38.89 -8.03 16.41
C SER A 684 -37.87 -7.45 17.40
N GLU A 685 -37.97 -7.80 18.70
CA GLU A 685 -37.11 -7.29 19.79
C GLU A 685 -35.99 -8.24 20.22
#